data_AF-A0A5N5NRW4-F1
#
_entry.id   AF-A0A5N5NRW4-F1
#
_cell.length_a   1.000
_cell.length_b   1.000
_cell.length_c   1.000
_cell.angle_alpha   90.00
_cell.angle_beta   90.00
_cell.angle_gamma   90.00
#
_symmetry.space_group_name_H-M   'P 1'
#
loop_
_entity.id
_entity.type
_entity.pdbx_description
1 polymer ?
#
loop_
_entity_poly.entity_id
_entity_poly.type
_entity_poly.pdbx_seq_one_letter_code
_entity_poly.pdbx_strand_id
1 'polypeptide(L)'
;MVRPNDSSSLLRICKQENLDKHFELLEGKFSVKGFPLLSEVPSNVFFSPFSSIFKSSDAPLALLQRVQALSHKGGFLGFHKEAPSDRLMNPLGKFTGREFLSIFRFKTWWSTMWMGSSGSDLQMETQWVLFNVPEIKSYVIIIPVIDGSFRSALHPGTDGHFMICAESGSTKVTASSFDAIAYVHVSENPYNIMKEAYSALRVHLNTFKLLEEKTAPSLVDKFGWCTWDAFYLTVEPAGVWHGVNDFVEGGVTPRFLIIDDGWQSINTDDGNPNEDAKNLVLGGTQMTARLHRLDDCEKFRKYKGGSMLGPNPPSFDPKKPKMLISKAIELEHAEKDRDQVIQSGVTDLSPSEARIQKLKQELDTLFGGEEKSVSSGSYSCKAEGYGMKAFTRDLRTKFKGLDDIYVWHALCGAWGGVRPGSTNLNSKIISCKLSPGLDGTMTDLAVVKIVEGGIGLVHPDQAGDFYDSMHSYLANAGITGVKVDVIHSLEYVSEDYGGRVELAKCYYKGLSDSLSKNFKGSGLISSMQQCNDFFFLGTRQISMGRVGDDFWFQDPNGDPMGVYWLQGVHMIHCAYNSLWMGQIIKPDWDMFQSDHLCAKFHAGSRAICGGPVYVSDSVGGHDFELLKKLVYPDGTIPRCQDSALPTRDCLFRNPLFDKKTILKIWNFNKYGGVIGAFNCQGAGWDPKEQRIKGYSECYKPISGSVHVTDIEWDQKKEAARMREAEEFIVYLSQAEELLHASPQSEAIQITIQPSSFEIFSFVPIKKLRASIDFAPVGLTDMFNSGGTIQELEYFDSEAETRVKIEVKGGGNFLSYSNASPKKGFLNGAEVAFEWLDNGRLTLNFPWAETAGGISHVVFLF
;
A
#
# COMPACT_ATOMS: atom_id res chain seq x y z
N MET A 1 38.14 23.00 -2.91
CA MET A 1 38.37 22.42 -4.25
C MET A 1 39.26 21.19 -4.09
N VAL A 2 38.64 20.01 -4.05
CA VAL A 2 39.34 18.72 -4.03
C VAL A 2 39.04 18.08 -5.40
N ARG A 3 40.08 17.58 -6.08
CA ARG A 3 39.99 17.01 -7.43
C ARG A 3 39.04 15.80 -7.45
N PRO A 4 38.36 15.52 -8.58
CA PRO A 4 37.53 14.31 -8.70
C PRO A 4 38.45 13.09 -8.67
N ASN A 5 38.20 12.18 -7.73
CA ASN A 5 38.87 10.89 -7.72
C ASN A 5 38.45 10.10 -8.96
N ASP A 6 39.49 9.55 -9.59
CA ASP A 6 39.53 8.75 -10.80
C ASP A 6 38.52 7.58 -10.75
N SER A 7 37.58 7.54 -11.68
CA SER A 7 36.57 6.46 -11.83
C SER A 7 37.20 5.09 -12.14
N SER A 8 38.50 5.06 -12.46
CA SER A 8 39.26 3.85 -12.73
C SER A 8 39.62 3.02 -11.49
N SER A 9 39.53 3.57 -10.26
CA SER A 9 39.90 2.83 -9.05
C SER A 9 38.79 1.95 -8.48
N LEU A 10 37.52 2.19 -8.84
CA LEU A 10 36.39 1.34 -8.44
C LEU A 10 36.35 0.00 -9.19
N LEU A 11 37.04 -0.10 -10.32
CA LEU A 11 37.10 -1.29 -11.19
C LEU A 11 38.11 -2.37 -10.75
N ARG A 12 38.85 -2.18 -9.63
CA ARG A 12 39.99 -3.03 -9.27
C ARG A 12 39.91 -3.77 -7.93
N ILE A 13 38.71 -3.97 -7.38
CA ILE A 13 38.53 -4.84 -6.21
C ILE A 13 37.82 -6.12 -6.63
N CYS A 14 38.59 -7.22 -6.55
CA CYS A 14 38.30 -8.62 -6.88
C CYS A 14 38.25 -8.99 -8.38
N LYS A 15 39.35 -9.60 -8.84
CA LYS A 15 39.38 -10.45 -10.05
C LYS A 15 38.24 -11.46 -9.97
N GLN A 16 37.46 -11.57 -11.05
CA GLN A 16 36.51 -12.66 -11.29
C GLN A 16 37.26 -14.01 -11.26
N GLU A 17 37.16 -14.75 -10.16
CA GLU A 17 37.24 -16.21 -10.23
C GLU A 17 36.04 -16.69 -11.04
N ASN A 18 36.21 -17.76 -11.84
CA ASN A 18 35.19 -18.36 -12.71
C ASN A 18 33.87 -18.60 -11.95
N LEU A 19 32.96 -17.64 -11.97
CA LEU A 19 31.60 -17.81 -11.48
C LEU A 19 30.81 -18.54 -12.57
N ASP A 20 30.16 -19.64 -12.20
CA ASP A 20 29.35 -20.42 -13.13
C ASP A 20 28.25 -19.54 -13.76
N LYS A 21 28.18 -19.56 -15.10
CA LYS A 21 27.11 -18.88 -15.83
C LYS A 21 25.79 -19.57 -15.52
N HIS A 22 24.88 -18.86 -14.85
CA HIS A 22 23.59 -19.44 -14.45
C HIS A 22 22.57 -19.48 -15.59
N PHE A 23 22.68 -18.57 -16.57
CA PHE A 23 21.75 -18.48 -17.68
C PHE A 23 22.45 -18.65 -19.02
N GLU A 24 21.74 -19.28 -19.95
CA GLU A 24 22.22 -19.53 -21.30
C GLU A 24 21.06 -19.48 -22.29
N LEU A 25 21.26 -18.82 -23.42
CA LEU A 25 20.34 -18.82 -24.56
C LEU A 25 21.03 -19.49 -25.75
N LEU A 26 20.63 -20.71 -26.06
CA LEU A 26 21.18 -21.50 -27.18
C LEU A 26 20.06 -22.23 -27.91
N GLU A 27 20.14 -22.25 -29.25
CA GLU A 27 19.24 -23.04 -30.11
C GLU A 27 17.74 -22.84 -29.80
N GLY A 28 17.34 -21.59 -29.52
CA GLY A 28 15.95 -21.25 -29.19
C GLY A 28 15.48 -21.74 -27.81
N LYS A 29 16.41 -22.09 -26.91
CA LYS A 29 16.12 -22.46 -25.51
C LYS A 29 16.82 -21.51 -24.55
N PHE A 30 16.05 -20.91 -23.65
CA PHE A 30 16.57 -20.14 -22.53
C PHE A 30 16.60 -21.02 -21.28
N SER A 31 17.80 -21.34 -20.82
CA SER A 31 18.05 -22.31 -19.75
C SER A 31 18.64 -21.64 -18.52
N VAL A 32 18.31 -22.19 -17.34
CA VAL A 32 18.85 -21.81 -16.05
C VAL A 32 19.54 -23.02 -15.40
N LYS A 33 20.82 -22.89 -15.05
CA LYS A 33 21.67 -24.00 -14.53
C LYS A 33 21.54 -25.28 -15.40
N GLY A 34 21.52 -25.11 -16.72
CA GLY A 34 21.39 -26.20 -17.72
C GLY A 34 19.96 -26.72 -17.94
N PHE A 35 18.97 -26.24 -17.19
CA PHE A 35 17.58 -26.68 -17.32
C PHE A 35 16.74 -25.68 -18.16
N PRO A 36 15.98 -26.13 -19.18
CA PRO A 36 15.24 -25.24 -20.06
C PRO A 36 14.05 -24.59 -19.33
N LEU A 37 14.15 -23.27 -19.12
CA LEU A 37 13.06 -22.47 -18.57
C LEU A 37 12.03 -22.11 -19.64
N LEU A 38 12.52 -21.62 -20.79
CA LEU A 38 11.72 -21.26 -21.96
C LEU A 38 12.21 -22.01 -23.20
N SER A 39 11.28 -22.49 -24.02
CA SER A 39 11.53 -23.05 -25.35
C SER A 39 11.04 -22.11 -26.44
N GLU A 40 11.34 -22.42 -27.71
CA GLU A 40 10.87 -21.65 -28.87
C GLU A 40 11.18 -20.14 -28.75
N VAL A 41 12.32 -19.81 -28.12
CA VAL A 41 12.79 -18.43 -28.00
C VAL A 41 13.18 -17.94 -29.40
N PRO A 42 12.57 -16.86 -29.91
CA PRO A 42 12.85 -16.35 -31.24
C PRO A 42 14.31 -15.93 -31.44
N SER A 43 14.82 -16.04 -32.66
CA SER A 43 16.20 -15.67 -33.00
C SER A 43 16.52 -14.18 -32.85
N ASN A 44 15.49 -13.32 -32.81
CA ASN A 44 15.62 -11.89 -32.59
C ASN A 44 15.67 -11.50 -31.10
N VAL A 45 15.57 -12.48 -30.19
CA VAL A 45 15.74 -12.30 -28.73
C VAL A 45 17.16 -12.69 -28.35
N PHE A 46 17.77 -11.92 -27.46
CA PHE A 46 19.10 -12.19 -26.93
C PHE A 46 19.15 -12.02 -25.42
N PHE A 47 20.16 -12.64 -24.80
CA PHE A 47 20.43 -12.54 -23.38
C PHE A 47 21.80 -11.94 -23.12
N SER A 48 21.85 -10.98 -22.21
CA SER A 48 23.06 -10.29 -21.79
C SER A 48 23.25 -10.43 -20.28
N PRO A 49 24.35 -11.03 -19.80
CA PRO A 49 24.65 -11.09 -18.37
C PRO A 49 24.67 -9.69 -17.73
N PHE A 50 24.31 -9.56 -16.45
CA PHE A 50 24.28 -8.25 -15.78
C PHE A 50 25.61 -7.49 -15.92
N SER A 51 26.74 -8.20 -15.81
CA SER A 51 28.08 -7.62 -15.89
C SER A 51 28.45 -7.06 -17.26
N SER A 52 27.77 -7.43 -18.35
CA SER A 52 28.09 -6.93 -19.69
C SER A 52 27.44 -5.59 -20.03
N ILE A 53 26.36 -5.20 -19.34
CA ILE A 53 25.62 -3.93 -19.57
C ILE A 53 25.64 -3.04 -18.31
N PHE A 54 26.57 -3.29 -17.39
CA PHE A 54 26.71 -2.47 -16.20
C PHE A 54 27.13 -1.03 -16.55
N LYS A 55 26.39 -0.05 -16.01
CA LYS A 55 26.68 1.38 -16.11
C LYS A 55 27.05 1.93 -14.73
N SER A 56 27.69 3.10 -14.67
CA SER A 56 27.94 3.79 -13.40
C SER A 56 26.63 4.10 -12.67
N SER A 57 26.60 3.89 -11.35
CA SER A 57 25.43 4.09 -10.50
C SER A 57 25.77 4.93 -9.26
N ASP A 58 24.79 5.68 -8.75
CA ASP A 58 24.88 6.44 -7.49
C ASP A 58 24.52 5.62 -6.26
N ALA A 59 24.27 4.31 -6.41
CA ALA A 59 23.97 3.40 -5.34
C ALA A 59 25.08 3.38 -4.26
N PRO A 60 24.74 3.22 -2.96
CA PRO A 60 25.73 3.08 -1.89
C PRO A 60 26.72 1.94 -2.17
N LEU A 61 27.97 2.09 -1.73
CA LEU A 61 29.05 1.11 -2.00
C LEU A 61 28.69 -0.31 -1.54
N ALA A 62 28.06 -0.45 -0.37
CA ALA A 62 27.63 -1.75 0.14
C ALA A 62 26.59 -2.43 -0.77
N LEU A 63 25.66 -1.65 -1.36
CA LEU A 63 24.69 -2.14 -2.33
C LEU A 63 25.38 -2.55 -3.64
N LEU A 64 26.30 -1.72 -4.16
CA LEU A 64 27.10 -2.05 -5.35
C LEU A 64 27.87 -3.36 -5.18
N GLN A 65 28.55 -3.53 -4.05
CA GLN A 65 29.30 -4.76 -3.73
C GLN A 65 28.38 -5.98 -3.66
N ARG A 66 27.20 -5.85 -3.04
CA ARG A 66 26.21 -6.91 -2.95
C ARG A 66 25.67 -7.31 -4.33
N VAL A 67 25.35 -6.34 -5.19
CA VAL A 67 24.90 -6.62 -6.56
C VAL A 67 26.01 -7.25 -7.40
N GLN A 68 27.25 -6.76 -7.28
CA GLN A 68 28.39 -7.31 -8.00
C GLN A 68 28.68 -8.76 -7.59
N ALA A 69 28.59 -9.09 -6.30
CA ALA A 69 28.75 -10.46 -5.82
C ALA A 69 27.70 -11.42 -6.40
N LEU A 70 26.51 -10.92 -6.73
CA LEU A 70 25.37 -11.70 -7.21
C LEU A 70 25.11 -11.53 -8.72
N SER A 71 25.95 -10.78 -9.44
CA SER A 71 25.69 -10.42 -10.84
C SER A 71 25.65 -11.62 -11.79
N HIS A 72 26.28 -12.73 -11.41
CA HIS A 72 26.30 -13.98 -12.18
C HIS A 72 24.95 -14.74 -12.12
N LYS A 73 24.07 -14.39 -11.16
CA LYS A 73 22.73 -14.98 -10.98
C LYS A 73 21.64 -14.30 -11.82
N GLY A 74 21.97 -13.32 -12.66
CA GLY A 74 20.97 -12.62 -13.44
C GLY A 74 21.51 -11.84 -14.63
N GLY A 75 20.60 -11.34 -15.45
CA GLY A 75 20.92 -10.59 -16.66
C GLY A 75 19.68 -10.05 -17.33
N PHE A 76 19.83 -9.58 -18.55
CA PHE A 76 18.78 -8.89 -19.29
C PHE A 76 18.42 -9.64 -20.57
N LEU A 77 17.12 -9.71 -20.84
CA LEU A 77 16.57 -10.08 -22.13
C LEU A 77 16.38 -8.82 -22.96
N GLY A 78 16.82 -8.88 -24.20
CA GLY A 78 16.64 -7.85 -25.22
C GLY A 78 16.03 -8.45 -26.49
N PHE A 79 15.50 -7.60 -27.37
CA PHE A 79 15.06 -8.03 -28.69
C PHE A 79 15.22 -6.92 -29.74
N HIS A 80 15.25 -7.32 -31.00
CA HIS A 80 15.21 -6.39 -32.14
C HIS A 80 14.09 -6.73 -33.12
N LYS A 81 13.62 -5.74 -33.87
CA LYS A 81 12.65 -5.83 -34.97
C LYS A 81 13.20 -5.05 -36.16
N GLU A 82 12.73 -5.35 -37.36
CA GLU A 82 13.22 -4.68 -38.58
C GLU A 82 12.73 -3.23 -38.67
N ALA A 83 11.45 -3.00 -38.36
CA ALA A 83 10.84 -1.68 -38.44
C ALA A 83 10.71 -1.05 -37.04
N PRO A 84 11.04 0.24 -36.88
CA PRO A 84 10.79 0.96 -35.64
C PRO A 84 9.29 1.22 -35.44
N SER A 85 8.84 1.21 -34.20
CA SER A 85 7.48 1.58 -33.81
C SER A 85 7.47 2.15 -32.38
N ASP A 86 6.44 2.93 -32.07
CA ASP A 86 6.11 3.39 -30.72
C ASP A 86 5.54 2.28 -29.82
N ARG A 87 5.14 1.15 -30.41
CA ARG A 87 4.66 -0.04 -29.70
C ARG A 87 5.09 -1.33 -30.42
N LEU A 88 5.87 -2.15 -29.74
CA LEU A 88 6.38 -3.43 -30.26
C LEU A 88 5.97 -4.60 -29.38
N MET A 89 5.29 -5.58 -29.99
CA MET A 89 5.01 -6.88 -29.38
C MET A 89 6.05 -7.91 -29.85
N ASN A 90 6.63 -8.65 -28.92
CA ASN A 90 7.59 -9.70 -29.24
C ASN A 90 7.42 -10.94 -28.34
N PRO A 91 7.44 -12.18 -28.89
CA PRO A 91 7.48 -13.36 -28.05
C PRO A 91 8.84 -13.47 -27.35
N LEU A 92 8.85 -13.74 -26.05
CA LEU A 92 10.10 -14.05 -25.32
C LEU A 92 10.41 -15.55 -25.32
N GLY A 93 9.44 -16.38 -25.68
CA GLY A 93 9.51 -17.82 -25.69
C GLY A 93 8.23 -18.44 -25.18
N LYS A 94 8.29 -19.74 -24.92
CA LYS A 94 7.16 -20.57 -24.52
C LYS A 94 7.49 -21.37 -23.28
N PHE A 95 6.48 -21.55 -22.42
CA PHE A 95 6.52 -22.51 -21.33
C PHE A 95 5.12 -23.09 -21.10
N THR A 96 5.07 -24.37 -20.72
CA THR A 96 3.83 -25.11 -20.42
C THR A 96 4.09 -26.10 -19.30
N GLY A 97 3.12 -26.29 -18.39
CA GLY A 97 3.26 -27.19 -17.26
C GLY A 97 4.22 -26.71 -16.17
N ARG A 98 4.53 -25.40 -16.12
CA ARG A 98 5.41 -24.80 -15.11
C ARG A 98 4.62 -23.80 -14.26
N GLU A 99 4.40 -24.15 -13.00
CA GLU A 99 3.73 -23.27 -12.04
C GLU A 99 4.44 -21.90 -11.96
N PHE A 100 3.64 -20.84 -12.05
CA PHE A 100 4.11 -19.48 -11.85
C PHE A 100 3.17 -18.70 -10.92
N LEU A 101 3.73 -17.66 -10.31
CA LEU A 101 3.04 -16.55 -9.68
C LEU A 101 3.37 -15.29 -10.47
N SER A 102 2.39 -14.45 -10.77
CA SER A 102 2.61 -13.15 -11.39
C SER A 102 1.83 -12.05 -10.69
N ILE A 103 2.23 -10.80 -10.91
CA ILE A 103 1.45 -9.61 -10.58
C ILE A 103 1.08 -8.91 -11.87
N PHE A 104 -0.20 -8.60 -12.06
CA PHE A 104 -0.68 -7.91 -13.24
C PHE A 104 -1.61 -6.76 -12.86
N ARG A 105 -1.65 -5.73 -13.70
CA ARG A 105 -2.60 -4.61 -13.55
C ARG A 105 -3.99 -5.09 -13.98
N PHE A 106 -4.90 -5.26 -13.03
CA PHE A 106 -6.30 -5.58 -13.32
C PHE A 106 -7.16 -4.32 -13.52
N LYS A 107 -6.64 -3.16 -13.14
CA LYS A 107 -7.12 -1.82 -13.48
C LYS A 107 -5.92 -0.98 -13.91
N THR A 108 -6.17 0.22 -14.44
CA THR A 108 -5.10 1.20 -14.63
C THR A 108 -4.25 1.37 -13.35
N TRP A 109 -4.90 1.50 -12.21
CA TRP A 109 -4.25 1.97 -10.98
C TRP A 109 -3.68 0.85 -10.12
N TRP A 110 -4.25 -0.35 -10.26
CA TRP A 110 -4.16 -1.43 -9.29
C TRP A 110 -3.75 -2.75 -9.92
N SER A 111 -2.94 -3.49 -9.19
CA SER A 111 -2.46 -4.81 -9.54
C SER A 111 -2.85 -5.86 -8.52
N THR A 112 -2.95 -7.10 -8.98
CA THR A 112 -3.26 -8.27 -8.15
C THR A 112 -2.44 -9.46 -8.61
N MET A 113 -2.42 -10.50 -7.77
CA MET A 113 -1.75 -11.75 -8.08
C MET A 113 -2.51 -12.57 -9.12
N TRP A 114 -1.78 -13.38 -9.86
CA TRP A 114 -2.34 -14.44 -10.68
C TRP A 114 -1.42 -15.65 -10.67
N MET A 115 -1.98 -16.84 -10.80
CA MET A 115 -1.22 -18.08 -10.91
C MET A 115 -1.66 -18.88 -12.12
N GLY A 116 -0.72 -19.61 -12.71
CA GLY A 116 -0.97 -20.46 -13.86
C GLY A 116 0.18 -21.43 -14.09
N SER A 117 0.14 -22.11 -15.23
CA SER A 117 1.15 -23.10 -15.61
C SER A 117 1.67 -22.98 -17.04
N SER A 118 1.11 -22.06 -17.83
CA SER A 118 1.41 -21.84 -19.24
C SER A 118 1.59 -20.36 -19.54
N GLY A 119 2.41 -20.00 -20.53
CA GLY A 119 2.56 -18.60 -20.97
C GLY A 119 1.23 -17.96 -21.41
N SER A 120 0.28 -18.78 -21.87
CA SER A 120 -1.07 -18.35 -22.23
C SER A 120 -1.97 -18.06 -21.02
N ASP A 121 -1.60 -18.49 -19.81
CA ASP A 121 -2.38 -18.23 -18.60
C ASP A 121 -2.09 -16.85 -18.00
N LEU A 122 -1.01 -16.18 -18.45
CA LEU A 122 -0.66 -14.83 -17.99
C LEU A 122 -1.80 -13.85 -18.27
N GLN A 123 -1.89 -12.81 -17.45
CA GLN A 123 -2.84 -11.74 -17.67
C GLN A 123 -2.15 -10.57 -18.40
N MET A 124 -2.94 -9.77 -19.11
CA MET A 124 -2.46 -8.54 -19.76
C MET A 124 -1.82 -7.61 -18.72
N GLU A 125 -0.81 -6.85 -19.12
CA GLU A 125 -0.13 -5.90 -18.23
C GLU A 125 0.47 -6.58 -16.98
N THR A 126 1.08 -7.76 -17.15
CA THR A 126 1.84 -8.43 -16.10
C THR A 126 3.16 -7.67 -15.83
N GLN A 127 3.35 -7.26 -14.58
CA GLN A 127 4.46 -6.45 -14.07
C GLN A 127 5.67 -7.30 -13.64
N TRP A 128 5.47 -8.58 -13.33
CA TRP A 128 6.53 -9.58 -13.18
C TRP A 128 5.93 -10.99 -13.12
N VAL A 129 6.75 -11.99 -13.43
CA VAL A 129 6.41 -13.42 -13.27
C VAL A 129 7.52 -14.14 -12.51
N LEU A 130 7.15 -14.95 -11.54
CA LEU A 130 8.01 -15.79 -10.70
C LEU A 130 7.69 -17.26 -11.00
N PHE A 131 8.67 -18.01 -11.45
CA PHE A 131 8.58 -19.43 -11.71
C PHE A 131 9.06 -20.25 -10.51
N ASN A 132 8.34 -21.33 -10.23
CA ASN A 132 8.85 -22.43 -9.41
C ASN A 132 9.66 -23.39 -10.32
N VAL A 133 10.93 -23.64 -9.99
CA VAL A 133 11.82 -24.53 -10.77
C VAL A 133 12.37 -25.63 -9.84
N PRO A 134 11.51 -26.59 -9.46
CA PRO A 134 11.86 -27.64 -8.49
C PRO A 134 13.04 -28.52 -8.96
N GLU A 135 13.24 -28.65 -10.27
CA GLU A 135 14.30 -29.46 -10.88
C GLU A 135 15.71 -29.01 -10.45
N ILE A 136 15.86 -27.71 -10.13
CA ILE A 136 17.09 -27.11 -9.63
C ILE A 136 16.91 -26.46 -8.25
N LYS A 137 15.82 -26.79 -7.54
CA LYS A 137 15.45 -26.25 -6.21
C LYS A 137 15.56 -24.71 -6.14
N SER A 138 15.13 -24.04 -7.20
CA SER A 138 15.27 -22.59 -7.34
C SER A 138 13.99 -21.95 -7.85
N TYR A 139 13.94 -20.63 -7.74
CA TYR A 139 12.94 -19.77 -8.32
C TYR A 139 13.59 -18.87 -9.36
N VAL A 140 12.84 -18.51 -10.40
CA VAL A 140 13.31 -17.57 -11.42
C VAL A 140 12.28 -16.47 -11.59
N ILE A 141 12.70 -15.20 -11.53
CA ILE A 141 11.82 -14.06 -11.77
C ILE A 141 12.17 -13.41 -13.11
N ILE A 142 11.15 -12.98 -13.87
CA ILE A 142 11.28 -12.09 -15.03
C ILE A 142 10.51 -10.81 -14.74
N ILE A 143 11.18 -9.67 -14.84
CA ILE A 143 10.65 -8.33 -14.55
C ILE A 143 10.82 -7.46 -15.81
N PRO A 144 9.73 -7.06 -16.50
CA PRO A 144 9.75 -5.99 -17.50
C PRO A 144 10.29 -4.68 -16.93
N VAL A 145 11.16 -4.01 -17.66
CA VAL A 145 11.81 -2.77 -17.23
C VAL A 145 11.71 -1.68 -18.29
N ILE A 146 12.29 -0.53 -17.97
CA ILE A 146 12.42 0.62 -18.87
C ILE A 146 13.74 0.48 -19.64
N ASP A 147 13.67 0.64 -20.96
CA ASP A 147 14.85 0.79 -21.82
C ASP A 147 14.67 2.01 -22.72
N GLY A 148 15.58 2.99 -22.61
CA GLY A 148 15.45 4.30 -23.23
C GLY A 148 14.17 5.03 -22.81
N SER A 149 13.33 5.38 -23.79
CA SER A 149 12.04 6.06 -23.59
C SER A 149 10.85 5.10 -23.61
N PHE A 150 11.10 3.79 -23.52
CA PHE A 150 10.07 2.75 -23.57
C PHE A 150 9.96 2.07 -22.20
N ARG A 151 8.72 1.85 -21.76
CA ARG A 151 8.43 0.89 -20.69
C ARG A 151 8.06 -0.45 -21.32
N SER A 152 7.99 -1.50 -20.50
CA SER A 152 7.45 -2.77 -20.94
C SER A 152 6.54 -3.46 -19.93
N ALA A 153 5.74 -4.41 -20.41
CA ALA A 153 4.94 -5.34 -19.62
C ALA A 153 4.85 -6.71 -20.31
N LEU A 154 4.56 -7.77 -19.55
CA LEU A 154 4.29 -9.09 -20.11
C LEU A 154 2.80 -9.24 -20.44
N HIS A 155 2.51 -9.97 -21.52
CA HIS A 155 1.16 -10.27 -21.98
C HIS A 155 1.05 -11.77 -22.31
N PRO A 156 -0.15 -12.37 -22.20
CA PRO A 156 -0.37 -13.72 -22.69
C PRO A 156 -0.12 -13.82 -24.20
N GLY A 157 0.47 -14.93 -24.62
CA GLY A 157 0.50 -15.36 -26.01
C GLY A 157 -0.37 -16.60 -26.22
N THR A 158 -0.37 -17.13 -27.44
CA THR A 158 -1.06 -18.37 -27.79
C THR A 158 -0.14 -19.59 -27.65
N ASP A 159 -0.72 -20.77 -27.44
CA ASP A 159 0.00 -22.05 -27.40
C ASP A 159 1.19 -22.10 -26.40
N GLY A 160 1.02 -21.46 -25.24
CA GLY A 160 2.02 -21.38 -24.19
C GLY A 160 3.11 -20.34 -24.38
N HIS A 161 3.07 -19.56 -25.47
CA HIS A 161 3.93 -18.41 -25.61
C HIS A 161 3.53 -17.31 -24.64
N PHE A 162 4.50 -16.49 -24.26
CA PHE A 162 4.25 -15.21 -23.62
C PHE A 162 5.01 -14.10 -24.33
N MET A 163 4.43 -12.91 -24.26
CA MET A 163 4.83 -11.76 -25.04
C MET A 163 5.38 -10.68 -24.12
N ILE A 164 6.33 -9.89 -24.62
CA ILE A 164 6.67 -8.59 -24.06
C ILE A 164 6.13 -7.49 -24.97
N CYS A 165 5.46 -6.51 -24.36
CA CYS A 165 5.05 -5.27 -25.01
C CYS A 165 6.03 -4.19 -24.60
N ALA A 166 6.77 -3.61 -25.54
CA ALA A 166 7.53 -2.39 -25.34
C ALA A 166 6.76 -1.21 -25.93
N GLU A 167 6.51 -0.16 -25.15
CA GLU A 167 5.79 1.02 -25.63
C GLU A 167 6.31 2.34 -25.06
N SER A 168 6.32 3.38 -25.90
CA SER A 168 6.70 4.74 -25.53
C SER A 168 5.49 5.60 -25.14
N GLY A 169 4.28 5.23 -25.58
CA GLY A 169 3.07 6.04 -25.41
C GLY A 169 2.97 7.26 -26.34
N SER A 170 3.86 7.38 -27.33
CA SER A 170 3.87 8.49 -28.30
C SER A 170 4.23 8.00 -29.70
N THR A 171 3.40 8.31 -30.70
CA THR A 171 3.68 7.96 -32.11
C THR A 171 4.94 8.62 -32.66
N LYS A 172 5.47 9.62 -31.95
CA LYS A 172 6.69 10.39 -32.30
C LYS A 172 7.96 9.77 -31.73
N VAL A 173 7.84 8.83 -30.80
CA VAL A 173 8.96 8.17 -30.13
C VAL A 173 8.96 6.70 -30.52
N THR A 174 9.76 6.37 -31.53
CA THR A 174 9.84 5.02 -32.09
C THR A 174 11.21 4.39 -31.83
N ALA A 175 11.24 3.08 -31.64
CA ALA A 175 12.46 2.29 -31.53
C ALA A 175 12.24 0.93 -32.22
N SER A 176 13.33 0.27 -32.61
CA SER A 176 13.30 -1.07 -33.22
C SER A 176 14.14 -2.09 -32.45
N SER A 177 14.90 -1.68 -31.43
CA SER A 177 15.80 -2.55 -30.68
C SER A 177 15.84 -2.13 -29.21
N PHE A 178 15.92 -3.12 -28.33
CA PHE A 178 16.05 -2.95 -26.88
C PHE A 178 17.06 -3.94 -26.35
N ASP A 179 18.04 -3.45 -25.60
CA ASP A 179 19.15 -4.24 -25.08
C ASP A 179 18.82 -4.87 -23.73
N ALA A 180 17.95 -4.22 -22.96
CA ALA A 180 17.67 -4.58 -21.58
C ALA A 180 16.20 -4.36 -21.20
N ILE A 181 15.26 -4.86 -22.01
CA ILE A 181 13.83 -4.60 -21.83
C ILE A 181 13.19 -5.45 -20.72
N ALA A 182 13.79 -6.58 -20.33
CA ALA A 182 13.38 -7.36 -19.16
C ALA A 182 14.59 -7.89 -18.39
N TYR A 183 14.49 -7.92 -17.07
CA TYR A 183 15.50 -8.49 -16.18
C TYR A 183 15.10 -9.88 -15.71
N VAL A 184 16.06 -10.79 -15.66
CA VAL A 184 15.87 -12.15 -15.15
C VAL A 184 16.88 -12.47 -14.05
N HIS A 185 16.43 -13.14 -12.99
CA HIS A 185 17.25 -13.53 -11.85
C HIS A 185 16.86 -14.91 -11.33
N VAL A 186 17.82 -15.66 -10.77
CA VAL A 186 17.58 -16.96 -10.12
C VAL A 186 18.02 -16.93 -8.66
N SER A 187 17.20 -17.50 -7.77
CA SER A 187 17.55 -17.67 -6.35
C SER A 187 16.93 -18.92 -5.76
N GLU A 188 17.51 -19.48 -4.71
CA GLU A 188 16.97 -20.67 -4.02
C GLU A 188 15.85 -20.31 -3.03
N ASN A 189 15.66 -19.03 -2.75
CA ASN A 189 14.64 -18.50 -1.84
C ASN A 189 13.78 -17.45 -2.57
N PRO A 190 12.43 -17.57 -2.52
CA PRO A 190 11.52 -16.72 -3.30
C PRO A 190 11.34 -15.31 -2.74
N TYR A 191 11.86 -15.02 -1.55
CA TYR A 191 11.89 -13.68 -0.95
C TYR A 191 13.23 -12.99 -1.22
N ASN A 192 14.33 -13.74 -1.12
CA ASN A 192 15.66 -13.25 -1.51
C ASN A 192 15.68 -12.81 -2.97
N ILE A 193 15.02 -13.55 -3.87
CA ILE A 193 14.97 -13.20 -5.29
C ILE A 193 14.38 -11.80 -5.54
N MET A 194 13.40 -11.36 -4.74
CA MET A 194 12.84 -10.02 -4.83
C MET A 194 13.90 -8.98 -4.44
N LYS A 195 14.54 -9.17 -3.28
CA LYS A 195 15.60 -8.26 -2.79
C LYS A 195 16.79 -8.20 -3.75
N GLU A 196 17.26 -9.35 -4.24
CA GLU A 196 18.38 -9.48 -5.18
C GLU A 196 18.05 -8.80 -6.52
N ALA A 197 16.88 -9.09 -7.10
CA ALA A 197 16.49 -8.56 -8.40
C ALA A 197 16.25 -7.05 -8.38
N TYR A 198 15.50 -6.53 -7.40
CA TYR A 198 15.27 -5.09 -7.29
C TYR A 198 16.55 -4.32 -6.92
N SER A 199 17.50 -4.95 -6.20
CA SER A 199 18.85 -4.38 -6.01
C SER A 199 19.61 -4.24 -7.32
N ALA A 200 19.59 -5.27 -8.18
CA ALA A 200 20.21 -5.21 -9.49
C ALA A 200 19.57 -4.13 -10.39
N LEU A 201 18.24 -4.04 -10.39
CA LEU A 201 17.50 -3.01 -11.12
C LEU A 201 17.80 -1.60 -10.63
N ARG A 202 17.88 -1.40 -9.31
CA ARG A 202 18.27 -0.12 -8.70
C ARG A 202 19.63 0.36 -9.21
N VAL A 203 20.58 -0.56 -9.30
CA VAL A 203 21.94 -0.28 -9.79
C VAL A 203 21.94 -0.02 -11.30
N HIS A 204 21.21 -0.83 -12.08
CA HIS A 204 21.20 -0.71 -13.53
C HIS A 204 20.46 0.55 -14.02
N LEU A 205 19.23 0.77 -13.56
CA LEU A 205 18.38 1.87 -14.01
C LEU A 205 18.82 3.20 -13.40
N ASN A 206 19.27 3.19 -12.13
CA ASN A 206 19.80 4.36 -11.43
C ASN A 206 18.85 5.57 -11.34
N THR A 207 17.54 5.33 -11.41
CA THR A 207 16.49 6.37 -11.42
C THR A 207 15.63 6.37 -10.15
N PHE A 208 15.57 5.25 -9.42
CA PHE A 208 14.82 5.11 -8.18
C PHE A 208 15.75 4.76 -7.00
N LYS A 209 15.19 4.56 -5.81
CA LYS A 209 15.90 4.11 -4.60
C LYS A 209 15.15 2.98 -3.91
N LEU A 210 15.88 2.02 -3.33
CA LEU A 210 15.31 0.99 -2.47
C LEU A 210 14.81 1.58 -1.15
N LEU A 211 13.93 0.86 -0.45
CA LEU A 211 13.45 1.29 0.87
C LEU A 211 14.59 1.44 1.88
N GLU A 212 15.62 0.59 1.82
CA GLU A 212 16.82 0.67 2.70
C GLU A 212 17.67 1.94 2.49
N GLU A 213 17.45 2.66 1.38
CA GLU A 213 18.11 3.94 1.09
C GLU A 213 17.25 5.16 1.48
N LYS A 214 16.04 4.93 2.00
CA LYS A 214 15.03 5.97 2.23
C LYS A 214 14.57 6.01 3.68
N THR A 215 14.06 7.17 4.07
CA THR A 215 13.42 7.37 5.37
C THR A 215 11.92 7.16 5.24
N ALA A 216 11.38 6.22 6.01
CA ALA A 216 9.94 6.03 6.11
C ALA A 216 9.28 7.25 6.80
N PRO A 217 8.03 7.61 6.44
CA PRO A 217 7.35 8.74 7.07
C PRO A 217 7.07 8.50 8.56
N SER A 218 6.92 9.57 9.34
CA SER A 218 6.65 9.50 10.78
C SER A 218 5.31 8.85 11.16
N LEU A 219 4.40 8.67 10.21
CA LEU A 219 3.08 8.08 10.45
C LEU A 219 3.07 6.54 10.47
N VAL A 220 4.17 5.90 10.10
CA VAL A 220 4.22 4.43 9.90
C VAL A 220 3.91 3.64 11.17
N ASP A 221 4.20 4.19 12.36
CA ASP A 221 3.98 3.59 13.68
C ASP A 221 2.84 4.26 14.47
N LYS A 222 1.93 4.90 13.75
CA LYS A 222 0.86 5.71 14.34
C LYS A 222 -0.52 5.26 13.89
N PHE A 223 -1.49 5.61 14.72
CA PHE A 223 -2.91 5.58 14.38
C PHE A 223 -3.35 6.89 13.74
N GLY A 224 -4.21 6.83 12.74
CA GLY A 224 -4.78 8.01 12.10
C GLY A 224 -6.21 7.83 11.63
N TRP A 225 -6.74 8.90 11.03
CA TRP A 225 -8.08 8.93 10.44
C TRP A 225 -8.02 9.60 9.08
N CYS A 226 -8.71 9.01 8.09
CA CYS A 226 -8.86 9.55 6.75
C CYS A 226 -10.32 9.95 6.52
N THR A 227 -10.55 11.16 5.99
CA THR A 227 -11.89 11.74 5.88
C THR A 227 -12.71 11.19 4.70
N TRP A 228 -12.15 10.30 3.87
CA TRP A 228 -12.76 9.86 2.61
C TRP A 228 -14.13 9.22 2.80
N ASP A 229 -14.24 8.06 3.44
CA ASP A 229 -15.56 7.40 3.58
C ASP A 229 -16.48 8.12 4.58
N ALA A 230 -15.93 8.99 5.42
CA ALA A 230 -16.68 9.78 6.38
C ALA A 230 -17.49 10.91 5.72
N PHE A 231 -16.95 11.53 4.67
CA PHE A 231 -17.55 12.71 4.06
C PHE A 231 -17.54 12.75 2.53
N TYR A 232 -16.68 11.97 1.87
CA TYR A 232 -16.30 12.14 0.47
C TYR A 232 -16.06 13.64 0.18
N LEU A 233 -16.71 14.18 -0.86
CA LEU A 233 -16.54 15.57 -1.29
C LEU A 233 -17.23 16.58 -0.37
N THR A 234 -18.01 16.12 0.62
CA THR A 234 -18.70 16.99 1.59
C THR A 234 -17.83 17.39 2.79
N VAL A 235 -16.56 16.96 2.83
CA VAL A 235 -15.63 17.26 3.95
C VAL A 235 -15.57 18.75 4.26
N GLU A 236 -15.69 19.11 5.54
CA GLU A 236 -15.68 20.49 6.02
C GLU A 236 -15.03 20.62 7.41
N PRO A 237 -14.53 21.83 7.80
CA PRO A 237 -13.83 22.02 9.06
C PRO A 237 -14.59 21.54 10.32
N ALA A 238 -15.91 21.77 10.38
CA ALA A 238 -16.71 21.35 11.52
C ALA A 238 -16.76 19.82 11.63
N GLY A 239 -17.07 19.11 10.54
CA GLY A 239 -17.09 17.65 10.51
C GLY A 239 -15.75 17.03 10.89
N VAL A 240 -14.66 17.56 10.34
CA VAL A 240 -13.30 17.09 10.68
C VAL A 240 -12.98 17.30 12.16
N TRP A 241 -13.32 18.45 12.73
CA TRP A 241 -13.09 18.71 14.14
C TRP A 241 -13.86 17.74 15.05
N HIS A 242 -15.16 17.56 14.78
CA HIS A 242 -16.01 16.67 15.58
C HIS A 242 -15.55 15.21 15.45
N GLY A 243 -15.18 14.75 14.26
CA GLY A 243 -14.62 13.40 14.09
C GLY A 243 -13.33 13.17 14.87
N VAL A 244 -12.36 14.11 14.85
CA VAL A 244 -11.16 13.99 15.69
C VAL A 244 -11.50 14.02 17.19
N ASN A 245 -12.51 14.81 17.58
CA ASN A 245 -12.97 14.88 18.97
C ASN A 245 -13.61 13.56 19.43
N ASP A 246 -14.42 12.91 18.59
CA ASP A 246 -15.06 11.62 18.89
C ASP A 246 -14.00 10.55 19.25
N PHE A 247 -12.91 10.48 18.49
CA PHE A 247 -11.81 9.57 18.79
C PHE A 247 -11.15 9.84 20.16
N VAL A 248 -10.91 11.12 20.46
CA VAL A 248 -10.33 11.53 21.76
C VAL A 248 -11.27 11.19 22.91
N GLU A 249 -12.57 11.44 22.76
CA GLU A 249 -13.59 11.06 23.76
C GLU A 249 -13.74 9.54 23.89
N GLY A 250 -13.53 8.79 22.79
CA GLY A 250 -13.47 7.33 22.76
C GLY A 250 -12.20 6.72 23.37
N GLY A 251 -11.22 7.54 23.76
CA GLY A 251 -9.97 7.10 24.41
C GLY A 251 -8.90 6.59 23.44
N VAL A 252 -9.02 6.86 22.14
CA VAL A 252 -8.03 6.49 21.11
C VAL A 252 -7.67 7.75 20.32
N THR A 253 -6.47 8.31 20.52
CA THR A 253 -6.14 9.61 19.91
C THR A 253 -5.47 9.44 18.54
N PRO A 254 -6.04 9.96 17.42
CA PRO A 254 -5.36 9.94 16.13
C PRO A 254 -4.12 10.85 16.18
N ARG A 255 -2.98 10.32 15.77
CA ARG A 255 -1.73 11.10 15.66
C ARG A 255 -1.53 11.70 14.28
N PHE A 256 -2.25 11.19 13.28
CA PHE A 256 -2.32 11.81 11.97
C PHE A 256 -3.74 11.86 11.42
N LEU A 257 -3.98 12.85 10.58
CA LEU A 257 -5.24 13.08 9.87
C LEU A 257 -4.95 13.19 8.38
N ILE A 258 -5.72 12.51 7.53
CA ILE A 258 -5.72 12.73 6.09
C ILE A 258 -7.04 13.41 5.73
N ILE A 259 -6.98 14.69 5.33
CA ILE A 259 -8.10 15.39 4.71
C ILE A 259 -8.10 14.99 3.23
N ASP A 260 -8.90 13.98 2.91
CA ASP A 260 -9.04 13.42 1.57
C ASP A 260 -9.82 14.36 0.62
N ASP A 261 -10.10 13.92 -0.61
CA ASP A 261 -10.68 14.76 -1.68
C ASP A 261 -11.95 15.53 -1.24
N GLY A 262 -12.13 16.73 -1.78
CA GLY A 262 -13.20 17.67 -1.43
C GLY A 262 -12.73 18.96 -0.74
N TRP A 263 -11.44 19.10 -0.40
CA TRP A 263 -10.87 20.35 0.13
C TRP A 263 -10.32 21.29 -0.95
N GLN A 264 -10.05 20.78 -2.15
CA GLN A 264 -9.42 21.52 -3.25
C GLN A 264 -10.38 22.49 -3.94
N SER A 265 -9.85 23.63 -4.39
CA SER A 265 -10.60 24.65 -5.14
C SER A 265 -10.75 24.24 -6.61
N ILE A 266 -11.83 23.50 -6.90
CA ILE A 266 -12.12 22.91 -8.22
C ILE A 266 -13.34 23.53 -8.87
N ASN A 267 -13.35 23.58 -10.21
CA ASN A 267 -14.55 23.87 -10.99
C ASN A 267 -14.58 23.12 -12.32
N THR A 268 -15.74 23.11 -12.96
CA THR A 268 -15.92 22.54 -14.29
C THR A 268 -15.62 23.61 -15.35
N ASP A 269 -15.33 23.16 -16.59
CA ASP A 269 -14.95 24.07 -17.68
C ASP A 269 -16.08 25.03 -18.08
N ASP A 270 -17.34 24.59 -17.93
CA ASP A 270 -18.57 25.34 -18.16
C ASP A 270 -19.02 26.19 -16.95
N GLY A 271 -18.46 25.94 -15.77
CA GLY A 271 -18.74 26.68 -14.55
C GLY A 271 -18.11 28.08 -14.51
N ASN A 272 -18.61 28.93 -13.60
CA ASN A 272 -18.04 30.25 -13.34
C ASN A 272 -16.55 30.11 -12.98
N PRO A 273 -15.63 30.75 -13.73
CA PRO A 273 -14.19 30.58 -13.54
C PRO A 273 -13.65 31.07 -12.19
N ASN A 274 -14.44 31.84 -11.44
CA ASN A 274 -14.05 32.41 -10.16
C ASN A 274 -14.71 31.75 -8.94
N GLU A 275 -15.54 30.74 -9.16
CA GLU A 275 -16.27 30.03 -8.10
C GLU A 275 -15.92 28.55 -8.08
N ASP A 276 -15.93 27.95 -6.89
CA ASP A 276 -15.83 26.51 -6.72
C ASP A 276 -17.12 25.82 -7.18
N ALA A 277 -16.99 24.60 -7.70
CA ALA A 277 -18.13 23.74 -7.97
C ALA A 277 -18.90 23.47 -6.66
N LYS A 278 -20.23 23.56 -6.72
CA LYS A 278 -21.13 23.40 -5.58
C LYS A 278 -21.82 22.03 -5.62
N ASN A 279 -22.35 21.60 -4.48
CA ASN A 279 -23.20 20.41 -4.33
C ASN A 279 -22.55 19.08 -4.77
N LEU A 280 -21.22 18.97 -4.68
CA LEU A 280 -20.50 17.72 -4.93
C LEU A 280 -20.55 16.80 -3.69
N VAL A 281 -20.91 15.54 -3.89
CA VAL A 281 -21.05 14.54 -2.81
C VAL A 281 -20.13 13.34 -3.02
N LEU A 282 -20.32 12.60 -4.12
CA LEU A 282 -19.61 11.35 -4.42
C LEU A 282 -18.65 11.50 -5.61
N GLY A 283 -17.83 10.45 -5.78
CA GLY A 283 -17.05 10.26 -6.99
C GLY A 283 -17.88 10.15 -8.26
N GLY A 284 -17.34 10.64 -9.38
CA GLY A 284 -17.98 10.63 -10.69
C GLY A 284 -17.84 11.98 -11.40
N THR A 285 -18.79 12.90 -11.22
CA THR A 285 -18.82 14.18 -11.95
C THR A 285 -17.65 15.10 -11.60
N GLN A 286 -17.14 15.06 -10.36
CA GLN A 286 -15.98 15.85 -9.97
C GLN A 286 -14.70 15.38 -10.68
N MET A 287 -14.68 14.17 -11.24
CA MET A 287 -13.48 13.63 -11.89
C MET A 287 -13.14 14.37 -13.19
N THR A 288 -14.06 15.15 -13.75
CA THR A 288 -13.81 16.05 -14.89
C THR A 288 -13.47 17.48 -14.45
N ALA A 289 -13.55 17.79 -13.16
CA ALA A 289 -13.29 19.12 -12.63
C ALA A 289 -11.78 19.37 -12.47
N ARG A 290 -11.41 20.66 -12.53
CA ARG A 290 -10.03 21.13 -12.56
C ARG A 290 -9.76 22.13 -11.45
N LEU A 291 -8.52 22.15 -10.98
CA LEU A 291 -8.06 23.22 -10.10
C LEU A 291 -8.13 24.54 -10.86
N HIS A 292 -8.89 25.49 -10.33
CA HIS A 292 -8.79 26.89 -10.78
C HIS A 292 -7.95 27.74 -9.82
N ARG A 293 -7.71 27.24 -8.60
CA ARG A 293 -6.77 27.80 -7.63
C ARG A 293 -5.96 26.68 -6.99
N LEU A 294 -4.78 27.02 -6.51
CA LEU A 294 -3.86 26.09 -5.83
C LEU A 294 -4.04 26.10 -4.29
N ASP A 295 -4.97 26.92 -3.78
CA ASP A 295 -5.29 27.04 -2.36
C ASP A 295 -6.59 26.32 -1.99
N ASP A 296 -6.95 26.38 -0.71
CA ASP A 296 -8.14 25.71 -0.17
C ASP A 296 -9.47 26.22 -0.76
N CYS A 297 -10.46 25.34 -0.88
CA CYS A 297 -11.79 25.69 -1.38
C CYS A 297 -12.59 26.56 -0.39
N GLU A 298 -13.70 27.11 -0.85
CA GLU A 298 -14.55 28.03 -0.09
C GLU A 298 -14.94 27.49 1.31
N LYS A 299 -15.19 26.18 1.46
CA LYS A 299 -15.52 25.53 2.74
C LYS A 299 -14.44 25.76 3.81
N PHE A 300 -13.17 25.63 3.42
CA PHE A 300 -12.02 25.82 4.31
C PHE A 300 -11.62 27.29 4.39
N ARG A 301 -11.66 28.02 3.27
CA ARG A 301 -11.29 29.45 3.19
C ARG A 301 -12.09 30.33 4.14
N LYS A 302 -13.38 30.01 4.31
CA LYS A 302 -14.30 30.73 5.21
C LYS A 302 -14.08 30.41 6.70
N TYR A 303 -13.30 29.38 7.04
CA TYR A 303 -13.05 29.03 8.43
C TYR A 303 -12.43 30.21 9.17
N LYS A 304 -13.01 30.57 10.33
CA LYS A 304 -12.49 31.65 11.20
C LYS A 304 -11.80 31.02 12.40
N GLY A 305 -10.54 31.37 12.61
CA GLY A 305 -9.76 30.91 13.76
C GLY A 305 -10.42 31.25 15.10
N GLY A 306 -10.34 30.32 16.04
CA GLY A 306 -10.97 30.34 17.36
C GLY A 306 -12.42 29.87 17.36
N SER A 307 -13.07 29.66 16.21
CA SER A 307 -14.50 29.30 16.13
C SER A 307 -14.83 27.97 16.82
N MET A 308 -14.00 26.94 16.63
CA MET A 308 -14.19 25.63 17.28
C MET A 308 -13.64 25.58 18.71
N LEU A 309 -12.77 26.52 19.09
CA LEU A 309 -12.17 26.62 20.41
C LEU A 309 -13.01 27.46 21.38
N GLY A 310 -13.93 28.27 20.86
CA GLY A 310 -14.77 29.17 21.63
C GLY A 310 -15.84 28.43 22.45
N PRO A 311 -16.56 29.15 23.33
CA PRO A 311 -17.57 28.56 24.21
C PRO A 311 -18.79 27.99 23.46
N ASN A 312 -19.01 28.42 22.21
CA ASN A 312 -20.12 28.01 21.36
C ASN A 312 -19.58 27.52 20.00
N PRO A 313 -18.94 26.34 19.94
CA PRO A 313 -18.43 25.80 18.69
C PRO A 313 -19.59 25.52 17.73
N PRO A 314 -19.42 25.73 16.40
CA PRO A 314 -20.36 25.28 15.39
C PRO A 314 -20.79 23.82 15.60
N SER A 315 -22.10 23.57 15.63
CA SER A 315 -22.65 22.22 15.68
C SER A 315 -22.45 21.51 14.33
N PHE A 316 -22.26 20.20 14.37
CA PHE A 316 -22.23 19.36 13.18
C PHE A 316 -23.27 18.26 13.32
N ASP A 317 -24.04 18.01 12.27
CA ASP A 317 -24.99 16.90 12.22
C ASP A 317 -24.32 15.69 11.55
N PRO A 318 -23.91 14.65 12.30
CA PRO A 318 -23.24 13.48 11.74
C PRO A 318 -24.15 12.66 10.81
N LYS A 319 -25.47 12.87 10.83
CA LYS A 319 -26.40 12.19 9.92
C LYS A 319 -26.44 12.83 8.53
N LYS A 320 -26.14 14.14 8.42
CA LYS A 320 -26.24 14.88 7.16
C LYS A 320 -25.32 14.31 6.06
N PRO A 321 -24.02 14.05 6.29
CA PRO A 321 -23.17 13.41 5.29
C PRO A 321 -23.71 12.04 4.86
N LYS A 322 -24.11 11.19 5.81
CA LYS A 322 -24.67 9.86 5.52
C LYS A 322 -25.92 9.95 4.63
N MET A 323 -26.81 10.91 4.90
CA MET A 323 -28.00 11.14 4.08
C MET A 323 -27.66 11.62 2.67
N LEU A 324 -26.72 12.56 2.53
CA LEU A 324 -26.24 13.05 1.24
C LEU A 324 -25.59 11.91 0.42
N ILE A 325 -24.70 11.14 1.05
CA ILE A 325 -24.00 10.00 0.45
C ILE A 325 -25.00 8.95 -0.02
N SER A 326 -25.93 8.54 0.84
CA SER A 326 -26.97 7.56 0.49
C SER A 326 -27.81 8.02 -0.71
N LYS A 327 -28.24 9.29 -0.71
CA LYS A 327 -29.02 9.87 -1.81
C LYS A 327 -28.19 9.98 -3.10
N ALA A 328 -26.91 10.28 -3.00
CA ALA A 328 -26.01 10.31 -4.14
C ALA A 328 -25.72 8.90 -4.70
N ILE A 329 -25.66 7.86 -3.86
CA ILE A 329 -25.57 6.45 -4.31
C ILE A 329 -26.85 6.07 -5.09
N GLU A 330 -28.03 6.45 -4.59
CA GLU A 330 -29.30 6.22 -5.32
C GLU A 330 -29.29 6.89 -6.70
N LEU A 331 -28.73 8.11 -6.79
CA LEU A 331 -28.58 8.84 -8.04
C LEU A 331 -27.60 8.12 -8.99
N GLU A 332 -26.44 7.69 -8.51
CA GLU A 332 -25.46 6.95 -9.31
C GLU A 332 -26.05 5.64 -9.85
N HIS A 333 -26.80 4.90 -9.03
CA HIS A 333 -27.51 3.70 -9.49
C HIS A 333 -28.55 4.02 -10.57
N ALA A 334 -29.31 5.10 -10.42
CA ALA A 334 -30.26 5.52 -11.44
C ALA A 334 -29.57 5.93 -12.76
N GLU A 335 -28.38 6.53 -12.69
CA GLU A 335 -27.55 6.84 -13.87
C GLU A 335 -27.01 5.56 -14.53
N LYS A 336 -26.52 4.59 -13.75
CA LYS A 336 -26.11 3.26 -14.25
C LYS A 336 -27.27 2.51 -14.90
N ASP A 337 -28.45 2.51 -14.27
CA ASP A 337 -29.67 1.90 -14.82
C ASP A 337 -30.01 2.53 -16.19
N ARG A 338 -29.94 3.86 -16.30
CA ARG A 338 -30.15 4.58 -17.57
C ARG A 338 -29.14 4.14 -18.62
N ASP A 339 -27.87 4.06 -18.28
CA ASP A 339 -26.83 3.69 -19.22
C ASP A 339 -26.98 2.24 -19.71
N GLN A 340 -27.43 1.32 -18.84
CA GLN A 340 -27.81 -0.04 -19.25
C GLN A 340 -29.03 -0.06 -20.18
N VAL A 341 -30.04 0.78 -19.93
CA VAL A 341 -31.21 0.94 -20.81
C VAL A 341 -30.78 1.44 -22.20
N ILE A 342 -29.87 2.42 -22.27
CA ILE A 342 -29.28 2.90 -23.52
C ILE A 342 -28.59 1.76 -24.27
N GLN A 343 -27.76 0.97 -23.56
CA GLN A 343 -27.05 -0.17 -24.15
C GLN A 343 -27.99 -1.28 -24.64
N SER A 344 -29.18 -1.40 -24.05
CA SER A 344 -30.21 -2.36 -24.49
C SER A 344 -31.00 -1.92 -25.73
N GLY A 345 -30.71 -0.73 -26.27
CA GLY A 345 -31.31 -0.22 -27.51
C GLY A 345 -32.69 0.43 -27.33
N VAL A 346 -33.10 0.71 -26.09
CA VAL A 346 -34.35 1.45 -25.79
C VAL A 346 -34.14 2.93 -26.10
N THR A 347 -35.08 3.53 -26.85
CA THR A 347 -34.99 4.93 -27.29
C THR A 347 -35.73 5.91 -26.39
N ASP A 348 -36.75 5.47 -25.65
CA ASP A 348 -37.46 6.30 -24.68
C ASP A 348 -36.76 6.27 -23.32
N LEU A 349 -35.97 7.30 -23.04
CA LEU A 349 -35.23 7.48 -21.79
C LEU A 349 -35.99 8.36 -20.78
N SER A 350 -37.18 8.87 -21.15
CA SER A 350 -37.92 9.82 -20.32
C SER A 350 -38.22 9.33 -18.90
N PRO A 351 -38.50 8.03 -18.63
CA PRO A 351 -38.72 7.56 -17.26
C PRO A 351 -37.45 7.62 -16.40
N SER A 352 -36.31 7.23 -17.00
CA SER A 352 -35.00 7.24 -16.32
C SER A 352 -34.53 8.67 -16.08
N GLU A 353 -34.69 9.55 -17.06
CA GLU A 353 -34.38 10.99 -16.93
C GLU A 353 -35.23 11.67 -15.86
N ALA A 354 -36.54 11.39 -15.82
CA ALA A 354 -37.42 11.92 -14.78
C ALA A 354 -37.02 11.44 -13.37
N ARG A 355 -36.64 10.15 -13.23
CA ARG A 355 -36.14 9.59 -11.96
C ARG A 355 -34.83 10.26 -11.53
N ILE A 356 -33.86 10.40 -12.43
CA ILE A 356 -32.58 11.08 -12.17
C ILE A 356 -32.81 12.54 -11.77
N GLN A 357 -33.67 13.26 -12.49
CA GLN A 357 -33.96 14.67 -12.20
C GLN A 357 -34.63 14.84 -10.82
N LYS A 358 -35.56 13.93 -10.47
CA LYS A 358 -36.17 13.91 -9.14
C LYS A 358 -35.13 13.67 -8.05
N LEU A 359 -34.24 12.70 -8.22
CA LEU A 359 -33.16 12.40 -7.26
C LEU A 359 -32.19 13.58 -7.10
N LYS A 360 -31.86 14.30 -8.19
CA LYS A 360 -31.07 15.54 -8.14
C LYS A 360 -31.76 16.63 -7.32
N GLN A 361 -33.06 16.86 -7.55
CA GLN A 361 -33.85 17.84 -6.78
C GLN A 361 -33.95 17.49 -5.29
N GLU A 362 -34.13 16.20 -4.97
CA GLU A 362 -34.11 15.71 -3.59
C GLU A 362 -32.74 15.96 -2.94
N LEU A 363 -31.64 15.70 -3.66
CA LEU A 363 -30.29 15.94 -3.19
C LEU A 363 -30.00 17.42 -2.95
N ASP A 364 -30.39 18.30 -3.88
CA ASP A 364 -30.26 19.76 -3.72
C ASP A 364 -31.08 20.30 -2.53
N THR A 365 -32.25 19.69 -2.27
CA THR A 365 -33.06 20.02 -1.10
C THR A 365 -32.35 19.64 0.20
N LEU A 366 -31.65 18.50 0.23
CA LEU A 366 -30.86 18.05 1.39
C LEU A 366 -29.65 18.96 1.66
N PHE A 367 -29.09 19.61 0.63
CA PHE A 367 -28.05 20.62 0.81
C PHE A 367 -28.57 21.87 1.53
N GLY A 368 -29.82 22.29 1.24
CA GLY A 368 -30.51 23.34 2.00
C GLY A 368 -31.26 24.41 1.20
N GLY A 369 -31.48 24.25 -0.13
CA GLY A 369 -32.04 25.32 -0.99
C GLY A 369 -31.10 26.54 -1.09
N GLU A 370 -31.26 27.41 -2.10
CA GLU A 370 -30.35 28.54 -2.35
C GLU A 370 -30.09 29.39 -1.09
N GLU A 371 -28.91 29.22 -0.48
CA GLU A 371 -28.42 30.14 0.54
C GLU A 371 -28.24 31.51 -0.10
N LYS A 372 -29.01 32.50 0.38
CA LYS A 372 -28.88 33.90 -0.01
C LYS A 372 -27.43 34.33 0.20
N SER A 373 -26.78 34.68 -0.91
CA SER A 373 -25.45 35.27 -0.96
C SER A 373 -25.33 36.45 0.01
N VAL A 374 -24.64 36.23 1.13
CA VAL A 374 -24.20 37.33 1.99
C VAL A 374 -23.02 37.97 1.29
N SER A 375 -23.18 39.25 0.96
CA SER A 375 -22.27 40.08 0.18
C SER A 375 -20.78 39.88 0.51
N SER A 376 -19.99 39.65 -0.54
CA SER A 376 -18.53 39.61 -0.54
C SER A 376 -17.94 40.94 -0.06
N GLY A 377 -17.59 40.99 1.22
CA GLY A 377 -16.70 42.02 1.75
C GLY A 377 -15.31 41.87 1.13
N SER A 378 -14.72 42.97 0.68
CA SER A 378 -13.32 43.04 0.23
C SER A 378 -12.39 42.61 1.36
N TYR A 379 -11.90 41.37 1.29
CA TYR A 379 -10.95 40.81 2.27
C TYR A 379 -9.53 41.27 1.93
N SER A 380 -9.22 42.53 2.25
CA SER A 380 -7.84 42.97 2.38
C SER A 380 -7.42 42.92 3.86
N CYS A 381 -6.30 42.24 4.12
CA CYS A 381 -5.46 42.35 5.31
C CYS A 381 -5.98 41.79 6.65
N LYS A 382 -5.88 40.45 6.83
CA LYS A 382 -5.32 39.74 8.02
C LYS A 382 -5.28 38.21 7.76
N ALA A 383 -4.31 37.76 6.95
CA ALA A 383 -4.21 36.38 6.44
C ALA A 383 -4.00 35.27 7.51
N GLU A 384 -3.69 35.60 8.76
CA GLU A 384 -3.44 34.60 9.81
C GLU A 384 -4.69 34.12 10.58
N GLY A 385 -5.84 34.78 10.37
CA GLY A 385 -7.07 34.53 11.12
C GLY A 385 -8.07 33.58 10.46
N TYR A 386 -7.84 33.15 9.21
CA TYR A 386 -8.80 32.41 8.40
C TYR A 386 -8.18 31.25 7.62
N GLY A 387 -9.01 30.45 6.96
CA GLY A 387 -8.59 29.42 6.01
C GLY A 387 -8.03 28.15 6.67
N MET A 388 -7.45 27.27 5.84
CA MET A 388 -6.80 26.03 6.28
C MET A 388 -5.72 26.31 7.35
N LYS A 389 -4.96 27.39 7.22
CA LYS A 389 -3.92 27.78 8.20
C LYS A 389 -4.49 28.02 9.60
N ALA A 390 -5.63 28.70 9.71
CA ALA A 390 -6.28 28.90 10.99
C ALA A 390 -6.87 27.58 11.52
N PHE A 391 -7.41 26.74 10.65
CA PHE A 391 -8.01 25.47 11.02
C PHE A 391 -6.99 24.48 11.58
N THR A 392 -5.87 24.25 10.90
CA THR A 392 -4.81 23.34 11.36
C THR A 392 -4.18 23.80 12.68
N ARG A 393 -4.04 25.12 12.88
CA ARG A 393 -3.59 25.70 14.15
C ARG A 393 -4.55 25.35 15.28
N ASP A 394 -5.85 25.51 15.04
CA ASP A 394 -6.87 25.27 16.07
C ASP A 394 -6.97 23.77 16.39
N LEU A 395 -6.90 22.89 15.37
CA LEU A 395 -6.81 21.43 15.56
C LEU A 395 -5.66 21.06 16.50
N ARG A 396 -4.44 21.52 16.23
CA ARG A 396 -3.27 21.26 17.09
C ARG A 396 -3.34 21.98 18.44
N THR A 397 -4.14 23.03 18.55
CA THR A 397 -4.38 23.71 19.82
C THR A 397 -5.20 22.83 20.75
N LYS A 398 -6.28 22.22 20.25
CA LYS A 398 -7.15 21.33 21.03
C LYS A 398 -6.57 19.92 21.20
N PHE A 399 -6.10 19.30 20.12
CA PHE A 399 -5.69 17.91 20.07
C PHE A 399 -4.17 17.79 20.23
N LYS A 400 -3.71 17.81 21.49
CA LYS A 400 -2.29 17.70 21.89
C LYS A 400 -1.77 16.28 21.62
N GLY A 401 -1.46 15.99 20.37
CA GLY A 401 -1.06 14.66 19.90
C GLY A 401 -1.24 14.49 18.39
N LEU A 402 -2.01 15.37 17.73
CA LEU A 402 -2.10 15.40 16.28
C LEU A 402 -0.79 15.95 15.68
N ASP A 403 0.12 15.03 15.37
CA ASP A 403 1.45 15.33 14.85
C ASP A 403 1.36 15.80 13.39
N ASP A 404 0.65 15.00 12.59
CA ASP A 404 0.68 15.07 11.15
C ASP A 404 -0.72 15.36 10.58
N ILE A 405 -0.79 16.30 9.65
CA ILE A 405 -2.03 16.60 8.91
C ILE A 405 -1.67 16.56 7.43
N TYR A 406 -2.23 15.58 6.73
CA TYR A 406 -2.02 15.34 5.32
C TYR A 406 -3.25 15.77 4.53
N VAL A 407 -3.05 16.12 3.26
CA VAL A 407 -4.15 16.42 2.34
C VAL A 407 -4.01 15.63 1.04
N TRP A 408 -5.13 15.30 0.41
CA TRP A 408 -5.16 14.59 -0.86
C TRP A 408 -5.01 15.51 -2.07
N HIS A 409 -4.32 15.07 -3.14
CA HIS A 409 -4.47 15.65 -4.47
C HIS A 409 -4.15 14.60 -5.55
N ALA A 410 -4.65 14.77 -6.77
CA ALA A 410 -4.23 13.97 -7.92
C ALA A 410 -2.84 14.42 -8.42
N LEU A 411 -2.11 13.54 -9.11
CA LEU A 411 -0.76 13.87 -9.61
C LEU A 411 -0.74 15.14 -10.47
N CYS A 412 -1.72 15.33 -11.34
CA CYS A 412 -1.83 16.51 -12.21
C CYS A 412 -2.62 17.69 -11.60
N GLY A 413 -2.96 17.65 -10.30
CA GLY A 413 -3.76 18.67 -9.61
C GLY A 413 -5.00 18.11 -8.95
N ALA A 414 -6.17 18.43 -9.50
CA ALA A 414 -7.39 17.67 -9.23
C ALA A 414 -7.50 16.54 -10.26
N TRP A 415 -8.55 15.72 -10.19
CA TRP A 415 -8.80 14.63 -11.14
C TRP A 415 -8.66 15.05 -12.61
N GLY A 416 -9.27 16.17 -13.01
CA GLY A 416 -9.17 16.72 -14.37
C GLY A 416 -7.94 17.58 -14.64
N GLY A 417 -7.03 17.74 -13.68
CA GLY A 417 -5.83 18.58 -13.78
C GLY A 417 -6.03 20.05 -13.36
N VAL A 418 -5.32 20.98 -14.02
CA VAL A 418 -5.34 22.43 -13.76
C VAL A 418 -6.04 23.17 -14.90
N ARG A 419 -7.01 24.05 -14.56
CA ARG A 419 -7.82 24.79 -15.54
C ARG A 419 -6.96 25.82 -16.28
N PRO A 420 -6.91 25.79 -17.63
CA PRO A 420 -6.17 26.78 -18.41
C PRO A 420 -6.58 28.22 -18.11
N GLY A 421 -5.59 29.11 -17.97
CA GLY A 421 -5.80 30.55 -17.75
C GLY A 421 -6.27 30.95 -16.35
N SER A 422 -6.47 30.00 -15.42
CA SER A 422 -6.89 30.29 -14.05
C SER A 422 -5.72 30.56 -13.09
N THR A 423 -4.52 30.09 -13.44
CA THR A 423 -3.30 30.27 -12.66
C THR A 423 -2.19 30.88 -13.53
N ASN A 424 -1.03 31.16 -12.93
CA ASN A 424 0.18 31.58 -13.65
C ASN A 424 0.88 30.43 -14.39
N LEU A 425 0.39 29.19 -14.27
CA LEU A 425 0.97 28.01 -14.91
C LEU A 425 0.43 27.86 -16.34
N ASN A 426 1.29 27.45 -17.27
CA ASN A 426 0.90 27.11 -18.63
C ASN A 426 0.27 25.71 -18.65
N SER A 427 -1.03 25.63 -18.39
CA SER A 427 -1.79 24.39 -18.54
C SER A 427 -2.62 24.35 -19.81
N LYS A 428 -2.79 23.16 -20.37
CA LYS A 428 -3.62 22.89 -21.55
C LYS A 428 -4.44 21.62 -21.31
N ILE A 429 -5.69 21.60 -21.77
CA ILE A 429 -6.49 20.38 -21.75
C ILE A 429 -5.99 19.47 -22.87
N ILE A 430 -5.50 18.30 -22.50
CA ILE A 430 -5.01 17.26 -23.41
C ILE A 430 -6.01 16.11 -23.42
N SER A 431 -6.43 15.69 -24.60
CA SER A 431 -7.26 14.48 -24.77
C SER A 431 -6.49 13.25 -24.32
N CYS A 432 -7.13 12.41 -23.51
CA CYS A 432 -6.54 11.19 -22.99
C CYS A 432 -6.62 10.06 -24.03
N LYS A 433 -5.53 9.32 -24.20
CA LYS A 433 -5.47 8.13 -25.06
C LYS A 433 -5.05 6.91 -24.24
N LEU A 434 -5.93 5.91 -24.17
CA LEU A 434 -5.62 4.65 -23.51
C LEU A 434 -4.63 3.82 -24.35
N SER A 435 -3.66 3.17 -23.69
CA SER A 435 -2.82 2.18 -24.36
C SER A 435 -3.61 0.91 -24.63
N PRO A 436 -3.42 0.25 -25.79
CA PRO A 436 -4.00 -1.07 -26.07
C PRO A 436 -3.59 -2.15 -25.05
N GLY A 437 -2.53 -1.93 -24.26
CA GLY A 437 -2.18 -2.82 -23.16
C GLY A 437 -3.28 -2.92 -22.10
N LEU A 438 -4.05 -1.85 -21.91
CA LEU A 438 -5.12 -1.77 -20.92
C LEU A 438 -6.45 -2.39 -21.38
N ASP A 439 -6.57 -2.80 -22.65
CA ASP A 439 -7.78 -3.43 -23.20
C ASP A 439 -8.15 -4.75 -22.49
N GLY A 440 -7.20 -5.35 -21.77
CA GLY A 440 -7.40 -6.55 -20.96
C GLY A 440 -7.73 -6.30 -19.49
N THR A 441 -7.89 -5.04 -19.08
CA THR A 441 -8.12 -4.63 -17.69
C THR A 441 -9.59 -4.30 -17.44
N MET A 442 -9.99 -4.26 -16.17
CA MET A 442 -11.34 -3.93 -15.74
C MET A 442 -11.70 -2.49 -16.09
N THR A 443 -12.91 -2.30 -16.61
CA THR A 443 -13.50 -0.97 -16.77
C THR A 443 -13.56 -0.25 -15.43
N ASP A 444 -13.12 1.01 -15.43
CA ASP A 444 -13.00 1.84 -14.23
C ASP A 444 -13.65 3.19 -14.48
N LEU A 445 -14.58 3.58 -13.60
CA LEU A 445 -15.33 4.83 -13.72
C LEU A 445 -14.41 6.06 -13.77
N ALA A 446 -13.32 6.06 -12.98
CA ALA A 446 -12.38 7.17 -12.97
C ALA A 446 -11.66 7.30 -14.31
N VAL A 447 -11.29 6.18 -14.93
CA VAL A 447 -10.69 6.18 -16.26
C VAL A 447 -11.68 6.69 -17.30
N VAL A 448 -12.94 6.23 -17.27
CA VAL A 448 -14.01 6.70 -18.16
C VAL A 448 -14.16 8.23 -18.08
N LYS A 449 -14.21 8.77 -16.86
CA LYS A 449 -14.36 10.23 -16.63
C LYS A 449 -13.14 11.03 -17.03
N ILE A 450 -11.93 10.52 -16.79
CA ILE A 450 -10.68 11.16 -17.24
C ILE A 450 -10.59 11.18 -18.77
N VAL A 451 -11.05 10.13 -19.46
CA VAL A 451 -11.11 10.08 -20.92
C VAL A 451 -12.14 11.06 -21.47
N GLU A 452 -13.32 11.12 -20.84
CA GLU A 452 -14.39 12.08 -21.19
C GLU A 452 -13.91 13.54 -21.07
N GLY A 453 -13.29 13.89 -19.94
CA GLY A 453 -12.91 15.27 -19.64
C GLY A 453 -11.58 15.70 -20.26
N GLY A 454 -10.63 14.79 -20.47
CA GLY A 454 -9.23 15.13 -20.71
C GLY A 454 -8.54 15.74 -19.48
N ILE A 455 -7.22 15.88 -19.52
CA ILE A 455 -6.43 16.41 -18.39
C ILE A 455 -5.90 17.78 -18.72
N GLY A 456 -6.16 18.75 -17.84
CA GLY A 456 -5.51 20.06 -17.80
C GLY A 456 -4.05 19.92 -17.36
N LEU A 457 -3.20 19.44 -18.28
CA LEU A 457 -1.80 19.15 -18.03
C LEU A 457 -1.00 20.45 -17.97
N VAL A 458 -0.28 20.68 -16.86
CA VAL A 458 0.72 21.74 -16.78
C VAL A 458 1.91 21.36 -17.67
N HIS A 459 2.46 22.32 -18.43
CA HIS A 459 3.61 22.05 -19.28
C HIS A 459 4.75 21.42 -18.44
N PRO A 460 5.41 20.33 -18.91
CA PRO A 460 6.39 19.59 -18.10
C PRO A 460 7.57 20.44 -17.60
N ASP A 461 7.95 21.49 -18.32
CA ASP A 461 8.98 22.46 -17.86
C ASP A 461 8.58 23.22 -16.59
N GLN A 462 7.28 23.30 -16.29
CA GLN A 462 6.72 23.95 -15.10
C GLN A 462 6.21 22.94 -14.06
N ALA A 463 6.46 21.63 -14.23
CA ALA A 463 6.00 20.63 -13.26
C ALA A 463 6.57 20.89 -11.84
N GLY A 464 7.82 21.33 -11.75
CA GLY A 464 8.44 21.75 -10.49
C GLY A 464 7.73 22.96 -9.86
N ASP A 465 7.49 24.01 -10.65
CA ASP A 465 6.79 25.23 -10.20
C ASP A 465 5.37 24.92 -9.71
N PHE A 466 4.69 24.01 -10.40
CA PHE A 466 3.34 23.55 -10.05
C PHE A 466 3.31 22.91 -8.66
N TYR A 467 4.14 21.87 -8.42
CA TYR A 467 4.17 21.21 -7.12
C TYR A 467 4.68 22.14 -6.02
N ASP A 468 5.71 22.94 -6.29
CA ASP A 468 6.27 23.85 -5.30
C ASP A 468 5.27 24.93 -4.88
N SER A 469 4.50 25.48 -5.84
CA SER A 469 3.47 26.48 -5.55
C SER A 469 2.38 25.93 -4.65
N MET A 470 1.88 24.72 -4.96
CA MET A 470 0.84 24.05 -4.17
C MET A 470 1.38 23.62 -2.79
N HIS A 471 2.53 22.94 -2.74
CA HIS A 471 3.07 22.38 -1.51
C HIS A 471 3.65 23.45 -0.56
N SER A 472 4.24 24.53 -1.08
CA SER A 472 4.69 25.66 -0.24
C SER A 472 3.51 26.33 0.48
N TYR A 473 2.38 26.50 -0.22
CA TYR A 473 1.14 27.00 0.39
C TYR A 473 0.65 26.05 1.49
N LEU A 474 0.57 24.75 1.20
CA LEU A 474 0.12 23.74 2.15
C LEU A 474 1.01 23.67 3.39
N ALA A 475 2.34 23.65 3.22
CA ALA A 475 3.30 23.67 4.32
C ALA A 475 3.13 24.93 5.20
N ASN A 476 2.94 26.10 4.60
CA ASN A 476 2.65 27.34 5.33
C ASN A 476 1.28 27.31 6.05
N ALA A 477 0.32 26.56 5.52
CA ALA A 477 -0.96 26.28 6.16
C ALA A 477 -0.87 25.21 7.27
N GLY A 478 0.31 24.67 7.56
CA GLY A 478 0.54 23.70 8.63
C GLY A 478 0.27 22.24 8.22
N ILE A 479 0.10 21.96 6.93
CA ILE A 479 0.07 20.58 6.39
C ILE A 479 1.49 20.00 6.44
N THR A 480 1.63 18.74 6.82
CA THR A 480 2.93 18.06 6.98
C THR A 480 3.23 17.03 5.91
N GLY A 481 2.24 16.68 5.08
CA GLY A 481 2.43 15.81 3.93
C GLY A 481 1.21 15.75 3.02
N VAL A 482 1.31 14.94 1.97
CA VAL A 482 0.26 14.79 0.96
C VAL A 482 -0.02 13.32 0.66
N LYS A 483 -1.28 13.00 0.34
CA LYS A 483 -1.65 11.74 -0.33
C LYS A 483 -1.82 12.06 -1.82
N VAL A 484 -1.04 11.41 -2.68
CA VAL A 484 -1.04 11.69 -4.13
C VAL A 484 -1.58 10.53 -4.91
N ASP A 485 -2.73 10.74 -5.54
CA ASP A 485 -3.48 9.74 -6.29
C ASP A 485 -3.39 9.96 -7.80
N VAL A 486 -4.03 9.09 -8.57
CA VAL A 486 -4.14 9.18 -10.03
C VAL A 486 -2.77 9.28 -10.71
N ILE A 487 -1.76 8.60 -10.14
CA ILE A 487 -0.36 8.73 -10.56
C ILE A 487 -0.14 8.31 -12.01
N HIS A 488 -0.88 7.31 -12.50
CA HIS A 488 -0.74 6.84 -13.88
C HIS A 488 -1.43 7.73 -14.93
N SER A 489 -2.01 8.87 -14.54
CA SER A 489 -2.62 9.84 -15.47
C SER A 489 -1.70 10.27 -16.61
N LEU A 490 -0.38 10.33 -16.37
CA LEU A 490 0.61 10.72 -17.39
C LEU A 490 0.66 9.75 -18.58
N GLU A 491 0.27 8.48 -18.40
CA GLU A 491 0.30 7.50 -19.49
C GLU A 491 -0.69 7.86 -20.60
N TYR A 492 -1.73 8.65 -20.30
CA TYR A 492 -2.77 9.03 -21.25
C TYR A 492 -2.47 10.27 -22.09
N VAL A 493 -1.51 11.09 -21.65
CA VAL A 493 -1.30 12.45 -22.18
C VAL A 493 0.13 12.69 -22.66
N SER A 494 0.85 11.61 -22.96
CA SER A 494 2.29 11.64 -23.23
C SER A 494 2.70 11.84 -24.71
N GLU A 495 1.72 11.82 -25.64
CA GLU A 495 1.94 11.85 -27.10
C GLU A 495 2.89 12.98 -27.54
N ASP A 496 2.72 14.19 -27.00
CA ASP A 496 3.45 15.39 -27.41
C ASP A 496 4.68 15.70 -26.55
N TYR A 497 4.98 14.88 -25.53
CA TYR A 497 5.96 15.22 -24.48
C TYR A 497 7.09 14.19 -24.35
N GLY A 498 7.57 13.67 -25.48
CA GLY A 498 8.66 12.68 -25.50
C GLY A 498 8.24 11.29 -25.03
N GLY A 499 6.94 11.01 -25.02
CA GLY A 499 6.38 9.76 -24.52
C GLY A 499 6.33 9.69 -23.01
N ARG A 500 5.75 8.58 -22.54
CA ARG A 500 5.43 8.27 -21.15
C ARG A 500 6.63 8.44 -20.22
N VAL A 501 7.79 7.92 -20.61
CA VAL A 501 8.98 7.88 -19.76
C VAL A 501 9.55 9.28 -19.53
N GLU A 502 9.68 10.09 -20.57
CA GLU A 502 10.25 11.44 -20.44
C GLU A 502 9.29 12.39 -19.72
N LEU A 503 7.99 12.34 -20.02
CA LEU A 503 6.97 13.10 -19.28
C LEU A 503 6.97 12.74 -17.79
N ALA A 504 7.01 11.44 -17.47
CA ALA A 504 7.07 10.94 -16.09
C ALA A 504 8.32 11.43 -15.36
N LYS A 505 9.50 11.41 -15.99
CA LYS A 505 10.74 11.93 -15.39
C LYS A 505 10.60 13.41 -14.99
N CYS A 506 10.01 14.25 -15.84
CA CYS A 506 9.80 15.67 -15.54
C CYS A 506 8.90 15.86 -14.32
N TYR A 507 7.72 15.22 -14.32
CA TYR A 507 6.74 15.33 -13.25
C TYR A 507 7.25 14.75 -11.92
N TYR A 508 7.82 13.55 -11.93
CA TYR A 508 8.32 12.90 -10.72
C TYR A 508 9.54 13.60 -10.13
N LYS A 509 10.38 14.23 -10.97
CA LYS A 509 11.45 15.11 -10.49
C LYS A 509 10.85 16.33 -9.76
N GLY A 510 9.90 17.02 -10.38
CA GLY A 510 9.23 18.17 -9.77
C GLY A 510 8.57 17.81 -8.43
N LEU A 511 7.88 16.67 -8.38
CA LEU A 511 7.26 16.15 -7.16
C LEU A 511 8.33 15.89 -6.08
N SER A 512 9.40 15.15 -6.42
CA SER A 512 10.48 14.81 -5.48
C SER A 512 11.20 16.03 -4.91
N ASP A 513 11.45 17.04 -5.75
CA ASP A 513 12.10 18.29 -5.35
C ASP A 513 11.18 19.08 -4.38
N SER A 514 9.88 19.14 -4.68
CA SER A 514 8.89 19.78 -3.81
C SER A 514 8.75 19.07 -2.45
N LEU A 515 8.72 17.73 -2.42
CA LEU A 515 8.68 16.97 -1.16
C LEU A 515 9.89 17.27 -0.27
N SER A 516 11.08 17.32 -0.88
CA SER A 516 12.33 17.60 -0.18
C SER A 516 12.32 18.99 0.46
N LYS A 517 11.75 19.98 -0.24
CA LYS A 517 11.65 21.36 0.23
C LYS A 517 10.55 21.55 1.29
N ASN A 518 9.36 21.00 1.06
CA ASN A 518 8.16 21.40 1.78
C ASN A 518 7.72 20.40 2.86
N PHE A 519 8.06 19.11 2.72
CA PHE A 519 7.55 18.02 3.59
C PHE A 519 8.65 17.10 4.11
N LYS A 520 9.83 17.68 4.42
CA LYS A 520 11.01 16.97 4.97
C LYS A 520 11.47 15.76 4.12
N GLY A 521 11.09 15.73 2.84
CA GLY A 521 11.41 14.66 1.91
C GLY A 521 10.54 13.40 2.00
N SER A 522 9.92 13.09 3.14
CA SER A 522 9.16 11.84 3.32
C SER A 522 7.65 12.04 3.48
N GLY A 523 7.14 13.27 3.51
CA GLY A 523 5.71 13.53 3.72
C GLY A 523 4.83 13.25 2.50
N LEU A 524 4.87 12.03 1.96
CA LEU A 524 3.98 11.60 0.88
C LEU A 524 3.53 10.14 1.05
N ILE A 525 2.23 9.90 0.83
CA ILE A 525 1.66 8.57 0.56
C ILE A 525 1.28 8.53 -0.92
N SER A 526 1.90 7.66 -1.72
CA SER A 526 1.49 7.47 -3.12
C SER A 526 0.31 6.51 -3.20
N SER A 527 -0.62 6.77 -4.12
CA SER A 527 -1.76 5.91 -4.40
C SER A 527 -2.05 5.82 -5.89
N MET A 528 -2.78 4.79 -6.30
CA MET A 528 -3.15 4.53 -7.69
C MET A 528 -1.94 4.41 -8.64
N GLN A 529 -0.87 3.77 -8.15
CA GLN A 529 0.49 3.86 -8.67
C GLN A 529 1.11 2.49 -9.02
N GLN A 530 0.30 1.42 -9.16
CA GLN A 530 0.79 0.04 -9.26
C GLN A 530 1.23 -0.38 -10.69
N CYS A 531 2.20 0.34 -11.25
CA CYS A 531 2.90 -0.06 -12.49
C CYS A 531 4.40 0.15 -12.34
N ASN A 532 5.20 -0.75 -12.93
CA ASN A 532 6.67 -0.78 -12.79
C ASN A 532 7.35 0.56 -13.11
N ASP A 533 6.83 1.31 -14.09
CA ASP A 533 7.44 2.57 -14.51
C ASP A 533 7.37 3.64 -13.41
N PHE A 534 6.27 3.72 -12.65
CA PHE A 534 6.22 4.57 -11.45
C PHE A 534 7.28 4.13 -10.43
N PHE A 535 7.43 2.83 -10.19
CA PHE A 535 8.45 2.36 -9.23
C PHE A 535 9.86 2.67 -9.70
N PHE A 536 10.14 2.54 -10.99
CA PHE A 536 11.47 2.78 -11.53
C PHE A 536 11.79 4.26 -11.75
N LEU A 537 10.79 5.14 -11.91
CA LEU A 537 11.02 6.57 -12.18
C LEU A 537 10.63 7.50 -11.02
N GLY A 538 9.55 7.18 -10.30
CA GLY A 538 8.90 8.05 -9.32
C GLY A 538 9.37 7.89 -7.88
N THR A 539 9.99 6.77 -7.54
CA THR A 539 10.25 6.41 -6.12
C THR A 539 11.65 6.75 -5.62
N ARG A 540 12.34 7.69 -6.28
CA ARG A 540 13.65 8.15 -5.81
C ARG A 540 13.57 8.79 -4.42
N GLN A 541 12.54 9.60 -4.18
CA GLN A 541 12.28 10.24 -2.89
C GLN A 541 11.11 9.61 -2.14
N ILE A 542 10.07 9.17 -2.86
CA ILE A 542 8.83 8.61 -2.28
C ILE A 542 9.15 7.30 -1.55
N SER A 543 8.82 7.21 -0.26
CA SER A 543 9.15 6.07 0.60
C SER A 543 7.94 5.29 1.10
N MET A 544 6.71 5.68 0.75
CA MET A 544 5.47 5.02 1.20
C MET A 544 4.37 5.11 0.15
N GLY A 545 3.52 4.10 0.10
CA GLY A 545 2.34 4.12 -0.78
C GLY A 545 1.47 2.88 -0.68
N ARG A 546 0.24 3.02 -1.17
CA ARG A 546 -0.79 1.99 -1.12
C ARG A 546 -0.45 0.76 -1.95
N VAL A 547 -0.65 -0.41 -1.36
CA VAL A 547 -0.39 -1.73 -1.98
C VAL A 547 -1.65 -2.50 -2.38
N GLY A 548 -2.85 -1.97 -2.16
CA GLY A 548 -4.10 -2.57 -2.64
C GLY A 548 -5.07 -1.53 -3.20
N ASP A 549 -6.04 -2.00 -3.99
CA ASP A 549 -7.27 -1.26 -4.35
C ASP A 549 -8.06 -0.90 -3.08
N ASP A 550 -9.14 -0.12 -3.22
CA ASP A 550 -9.85 0.43 -2.07
C ASP A 550 -10.48 -0.67 -1.20
N PHE A 551 -10.56 -0.40 0.11
CA PHE A 551 -11.51 -1.07 0.98
C PHE A 551 -12.93 -0.70 0.54
N TRP A 552 -13.73 -1.71 0.19
CA TRP A 552 -15.12 -1.51 -0.25
C TRP A 552 -16.10 -1.88 0.86
N PHE A 553 -16.81 -0.91 1.43
CA PHE A 553 -17.90 -1.14 2.39
C PHE A 553 -19.19 -1.65 1.74
N GLN A 554 -19.28 -1.55 0.40
CA GLN A 554 -20.35 -2.11 -0.43
C GLN A 554 -19.75 -2.50 -1.79
N ASP A 555 -20.35 -3.47 -2.49
CA ASP A 555 -19.87 -3.87 -3.80
C ASP A 555 -20.18 -2.78 -4.84
N PRO A 556 -19.17 -2.26 -5.58
CA PRO A 556 -19.37 -1.19 -6.55
C PRO A 556 -20.21 -1.60 -7.78
N ASN A 557 -20.39 -2.92 -8.00
CA ASN A 557 -21.21 -3.50 -9.05
C ASN A 557 -22.59 -3.95 -8.53
N GLY A 558 -22.92 -3.66 -7.27
CA GLY A 558 -24.25 -3.91 -6.70
C GLY A 558 -24.50 -5.33 -6.19
N ASP A 559 -23.47 -6.15 -6.03
CA ASP A 559 -23.62 -7.46 -5.36
C ASP A 559 -23.84 -7.28 -3.84
N PRO A 560 -25.01 -7.64 -3.29
CA PRO A 560 -25.29 -7.45 -1.86
C PRO A 560 -24.33 -8.20 -0.94
N MET A 561 -23.71 -9.27 -1.43
CA MET A 561 -22.81 -10.11 -0.66
C MET A 561 -21.32 -9.74 -0.86
N GLY A 562 -21.02 -8.79 -1.77
CA GLY A 562 -19.66 -8.32 -1.98
C GLY A 562 -19.03 -7.64 -0.79
N VAL A 563 -19.84 -7.13 0.14
CA VAL A 563 -19.42 -6.61 1.45
C VAL A 563 -18.57 -7.62 2.26
N TYR A 564 -18.70 -8.92 2.01
CA TYR A 564 -17.92 -9.95 2.70
C TYR A 564 -16.68 -10.40 1.92
N TRP A 565 -16.85 -10.83 0.66
CA TRP A 565 -15.75 -11.47 -0.06
C TRP A 565 -14.76 -10.50 -0.71
N LEU A 566 -15.16 -9.25 -0.99
CA LEU A 566 -14.20 -8.25 -1.47
C LEU A 566 -13.12 -7.93 -0.43
N GLN A 567 -13.39 -8.23 0.84
CA GLN A 567 -12.44 -8.06 1.93
C GLN A 567 -11.26 -9.02 1.81
N GLY A 568 -11.50 -10.26 1.37
CA GLY A 568 -10.44 -11.22 1.04
C GLY A 568 -9.61 -10.78 -0.18
N VAL A 569 -10.27 -10.21 -1.19
CA VAL A 569 -9.62 -9.64 -2.39
C VAL A 569 -8.66 -8.50 -2.00
N HIS A 570 -9.11 -7.57 -1.15
CA HIS A 570 -8.28 -6.49 -0.61
C HIS A 570 -7.01 -7.01 0.10
N MET A 571 -7.17 -8.02 0.96
CA MET A 571 -6.04 -8.62 1.67
C MET A 571 -5.01 -9.25 0.72
N ILE A 572 -5.48 -9.89 -0.35
CA ILE A 572 -4.60 -10.50 -1.35
C ILE A 572 -3.85 -9.45 -2.16
N HIS A 573 -4.52 -8.36 -2.53
CA HIS A 573 -3.86 -7.23 -3.18
C HIS A 573 -2.70 -6.75 -2.30
N CYS A 574 -2.99 -6.43 -1.03
CA CYS A 574 -2.01 -5.87 -0.12
C CYS A 574 -0.84 -6.84 0.15
N ALA A 575 -1.12 -8.11 0.44
CA ALA A 575 -0.09 -9.10 0.79
C ALA A 575 0.85 -9.41 -0.38
N TYR A 576 0.30 -9.69 -1.57
CA TYR A 576 1.12 -10.09 -2.71
C TYR A 576 1.86 -8.90 -3.35
N ASN A 577 1.25 -7.71 -3.40
CA ASN A 577 1.97 -6.52 -3.86
C ASN A 577 3.11 -6.12 -2.90
N SER A 578 2.98 -6.41 -1.60
CA SER A 578 4.04 -6.15 -0.61
C SER A 578 5.34 -6.90 -0.88
N LEU A 579 5.32 -8.05 -1.59
CA LEU A 579 6.53 -8.81 -1.96
C LEU A 579 7.54 -7.96 -2.75
N TRP A 580 7.04 -7.16 -3.70
CA TRP A 580 7.87 -6.41 -4.62
C TRP A 580 7.88 -4.92 -4.29
N MET A 581 6.72 -4.33 -3.98
CA MET A 581 6.63 -2.91 -3.59
C MET A 581 7.40 -2.66 -2.29
N GLY A 582 7.40 -3.62 -1.36
CA GLY A 582 8.15 -3.56 -0.10
C GLY A 582 9.67 -3.44 -0.25
N GLN A 583 10.22 -3.78 -1.43
CA GLN A 583 11.65 -3.56 -1.73
C GLN A 583 11.96 -2.08 -1.98
N ILE A 584 10.96 -1.30 -2.37
CA ILE A 584 11.11 0.06 -2.87
C ILE A 584 10.45 1.04 -1.91
N ILE A 585 9.23 0.81 -1.45
CA ILE A 585 8.47 1.70 -0.56
C ILE A 585 7.88 0.93 0.61
N LYS A 586 7.52 1.63 1.69
CA LYS A 586 6.76 1.07 2.80
C LYS A 586 5.32 0.82 2.34
N PRO A 587 4.84 -0.44 2.41
CA PRO A 587 3.46 -0.79 2.11
C PRO A 587 2.46 -0.10 3.04
N ASP A 588 1.47 0.53 2.42
CA ASP A 588 0.26 1.02 3.07
C ASP A 588 -0.94 0.13 2.67
N TRP A 589 -1.58 -0.50 3.67
CA TRP A 589 -2.66 -1.48 3.48
C TRP A 589 -4.05 -0.82 3.45
N ASP A 590 -4.08 0.51 3.32
CA ASP A 590 -5.27 1.35 3.22
C ASP A 590 -6.10 1.43 4.52
N MET A 591 -6.97 2.43 4.56
CA MET A 591 -8.00 2.58 5.59
C MET A 591 -9.01 1.43 5.60
N PHE A 592 -9.73 1.30 6.70
CA PHE A 592 -10.94 0.50 6.80
C PHE A 592 -11.95 1.17 7.73
N GLN A 593 -13.20 0.73 7.69
CA GLN A 593 -14.23 1.17 8.63
C GLN A 593 -14.30 0.23 9.84
N SER A 594 -14.20 0.76 11.05
CA SER A 594 -14.21 0.00 12.30
C SER A 594 -15.59 -0.54 12.68
N ASP A 595 -16.67 0.09 12.19
CA ASP A 595 -18.05 -0.34 12.39
C ASP A 595 -18.58 -1.28 11.27
N HIS A 596 -17.71 -1.66 10.33
CA HIS A 596 -18.05 -2.57 9.25
C HIS A 596 -18.22 -4.03 9.71
N LEU A 597 -19.06 -4.79 9.01
CA LEU A 597 -19.36 -6.21 9.31
C LEU A 597 -18.11 -7.12 9.33
N CYS A 598 -17.10 -6.77 8.53
CA CYS A 598 -15.79 -7.45 8.48
C CYS A 598 -14.66 -6.62 9.12
N ALA A 599 -14.97 -5.63 9.95
CA ALA A 599 -13.96 -4.76 10.56
C ALA A 599 -12.93 -5.54 11.36
N LYS A 600 -13.37 -6.55 12.14
CA LYS A 600 -12.45 -7.38 12.93
C LYS A 600 -11.41 -8.10 12.07
N PHE A 601 -11.82 -8.60 10.90
CA PHE A 601 -10.95 -9.26 9.92
C PHE A 601 -9.87 -8.31 9.40
N HIS A 602 -10.26 -7.08 9.07
CA HIS A 602 -9.34 -6.02 8.65
C HIS A 602 -8.44 -5.52 9.77
N ALA A 603 -8.96 -5.40 10.99
CA ALA A 603 -8.18 -5.07 12.16
C ALA A 603 -7.07 -6.11 12.38
N GLY A 604 -7.41 -7.40 12.38
CA GLY A 604 -6.43 -8.49 12.50
C GLY A 604 -5.31 -8.42 11.44
N SER A 605 -5.64 -8.06 10.20
CA SER A 605 -4.63 -7.92 9.14
C SER A 605 -3.75 -6.66 9.31
N ARG A 606 -4.33 -5.53 9.73
CA ARG A 606 -3.57 -4.30 10.06
C ARG A 606 -2.64 -4.47 11.26
N ALA A 607 -3.01 -5.31 12.22
CA ALA A 607 -2.17 -5.60 13.39
C ALA A 607 -0.79 -6.16 13.00
N ILE A 608 -0.71 -6.87 11.87
CA ILE A 608 0.52 -7.56 11.45
C ILE A 608 1.11 -7.06 10.12
N CYS A 609 0.41 -6.18 9.39
CA CYS A 609 0.87 -5.66 8.09
C CYS A 609 2.21 -4.93 8.17
N GLY A 610 2.49 -4.34 9.35
CA GLY A 610 3.71 -3.60 9.66
C GLY A 610 3.78 -2.19 9.05
N GLY A 611 2.70 -1.70 8.45
CA GLY A 611 2.47 -0.31 8.06
C GLY A 611 1.68 0.48 9.13
N PRO A 612 1.18 1.69 8.81
CA PRO A 612 0.32 2.44 9.71
C PRO A 612 -1.03 1.74 9.90
N VAL A 613 -1.79 2.19 10.90
CA VAL A 613 -3.20 1.84 11.06
C VAL A 613 -4.00 3.12 10.97
N TYR A 614 -4.99 3.18 10.09
CA TYR A 614 -5.94 4.28 10.09
C TYR A 614 -7.30 3.83 9.60
N VAL A 615 -8.32 4.55 10.03
CA VAL A 615 -9.72 4.25 9.70
C VAL A 615 -10.34 5.39 8.91
N SER A 616 -11.50 5.12 8.31
CA SER A 616 -12.29 6.07 7.52
C SER A 616 -13.72 6.24 8.03
N ASP A 617 -13.96 5.81 9.27
CA ASP A 617 -15.25 5.85 9.96
C ASP A 617 -15.97 7.19 9.82
N SER A 618 -17.29 7.13 9.65
CA SER A 618 -18.14 8.31 9.80
C SER A 618 -18.10 8.83 11.24
N VAL A 619 -18.28 10.14 11.40
CA VAL A 619 -18.44 10.78 12.73
C VAL A 619 -19.56 10.07 13.51
N GLY A 620 -19.27 9.67 14.75
CA GLY A 620 -20.16 8.89 15.62
C GLY A 620 -20.31 7.40 15.25
N GLY A 621 -19.57 6.89 14.27
CA GLY A 621 -19.64 5.51 13.77
C GLY A 621 -18.37 4.71 14.03
N HIS A 622 -17.91 4.68 15.29
CA HIS A 622 -16.65 4.05 15.68
C HIS A 622 -16.88 2.81 16.55
N ASP A 623 -16.14 1.73 16.30
CA ASP A 623 -15.98 0.61 17.24
C ASP A 623 -14.69 0.79 18.06
N PHE A 624 -14.77 1.55 19.15
CA PHE A 624 -13.62 1.82 20.00
C PHE A 624 -13.07 0.58 20.71
N GLU A 625 -13.91 -0.44 20.96
CA GLU A 625 -13.45 -1.68 21.58
C GLU A 625 -12.59 -2.49 20.60
N LEU A 626 -12.92 -2.48 19.32
CA LEU A 626 -12.07 -3.04 18.28
C LEU A 626 -10.78 -2.21 18.11
N LEU A 627 -10.87 -0.88 18.07
CA LEU A 627 -9.71 -0.01 17.88
C LEU A 627 -8.67 -0.14 19.01
N LYS A 628 -9.12 -0.32 20.26
CA LYS A 628 -8.24 -0.56 21.41
C LYS A 628 -7.42 -1.86 21.31
N LYS A 629 -7.81 -2.80 20.44
CA LYS A 629 -7.00 -4.00 20.13
C LYS A 629 -5.84 -3.75 19.17
N LEU A 630 -5.79 -2.55 18.58
CA LEU A 630 -4.78 -2.13 17.60
C LEU A 630 -3.93 -0.97 18.08
N VAL A 631 -4.51 -0.07 18.89
CA VAL A 631 -3.97 1.25 19.16
C VAL A 631 -3.84 1.47 20.66
N TYR A 632 -2.69 1.99 21.07
CA TYR A 632 -2.50 2.44 22.45
C TYR A 632 -3.26 3.74 22.72
N PRO A 633 -3.62 4.05 23.97
CA PRO A 633 -4.31 5.31 24.29
C PRO A 633 -3.60 6.58 23.79
N ASP A 634 -2.27 6.57 23.69
CA ASP A 634 -1.47 7.67 23.14
C ASP A 634 -1.46 7.77 21.61
N GLY A 635 -2.14 6.88 20.90
CA GLY A 635 -2.24 6.86 19.44
C GLY A 635 -1.08 6.19 18.70
N THR A 636 -0.11 5.60 19.39
CA THR A 636 0.91 4.73 18.78
C THR A 636 0.41 3.29 18.67
N ILE A 637 1.10 2.45 17.89
CA ILE A 637 0.67 1.05 17.63
C ILE A 637 1.79 0.04 17.93
N PRO A 638 1.49 -1.22 18.34
CA PRO A 638 2.44 -2.32 18.43
C PRO A 638 2.79 -2.84 17.02
N ARG A 639 3.52 -2.03 16.24
CA ARG A 639 3.81 -2.32 14.82
C ARG A 639 4.78 -3.50 14.67
N CYS A 640 4.48 -4.43 13.76
CA CYS A 640 5.47 -5.39 13.29
C CYS A 640 6.65 -4.68 12.58
N GLN A 641 7.81 -5.32 12.59
CA GLN A 641 9.05 -4.70 12.16
C GLN A 641 9.09 -4.45 10.64
N ASP A 642 8.75 -5.47 9.85
CA ASP A 642 8.85 -5.45 8.40
C ASP A 642 7.45 -5.38 7.76
N SER A 643 7.29 -5.84 6.52
CA SER A 643 5.99 -5.91 5.84
C SER A 643 5.48 -7.33 5.87
N ALA A 644 4.18 -7.52 6.06
CA ALA A 644 3.59 -8.86 6.03
C ALA A 644 3.66 -9.44 4.61
N LEU A 645 4.19 -10.65 4.49
CA LEU A 645 4.34 -11.36 3.23
C LEU A 645 3.60 -12.70 3.28
N PRO A 646 3.04 -13.20 2.16
CA PRO A 646 2.49 -14.55 2.09
C PRO A 646 3.54 -15.58 2.52
N THR A 647 3.13 -16.65 3.20
CA THR A 647 4.02 -17.79 3.49
C THR A 647 4.35 -18.55 2.21
N ARG A 648 5.44 -19.32 2.25
CA ARG A 648 6.01 -19.96 1.06
C ARG A 648 5.02 -20.91 0.37
N ASP A 649 4.20 -21.60 1.15
CA ASP A 649 3.17 -22.52 0.66
C ASP A 649 1.95 -21.83 0.04
N CYS A 650 1.76 -20.52 0.28
CA CYS A 650 0.73 -19.72 -0.38
C CYS A 650 1.16 -19.17 -1.75
N LEU A 651 2.47 -19.02 -2.02
CA LEU A 651 2.95 -18.26 -3.19
C LEU A 651 2.40 -18.77 -4.54
N PHE A 652 2.24 -20.08 -4.70
CA PHE A 652 1.76 -20.72 -5.95
C PHE A 652 0.36 -21.34 -5.79
N ARG A 653 -0.42 -20.84 -4.84
CA ARG A 653 -1.78 -21.29 -4.53
C ARG A 653 -2.72 -20.09 -4.51
N ASN A 654 -3.99 -20.30 -4.81
CA ASN A 654 -4.97 -19.21 -4.92
C ASN A 654 -5.86 -19.17 -3.66
N PRO A 655 -5.61 -18.26 -2.70
CA PRO A 655 -6.37 -18.20 -1.45
C PRO A 655 -7.75 -17.54 -1.58
N LEU A 656 -8.14 -17.13 -2.79
CA LEU A 656 -9.38 -16.40 -3.07
C LEU A 656 -10.55 -17.29 -3.50
N PHE A 657 -10.29 -18.38 -4.24
CA PHE A 657 -11.38 -19.21 -4.78
C PHE A 657 -11.01 -20.66 -5.12
N ASP A 658 -9.92 -21.20 -4.57
CA ASP A 658 -9.54 -22.61 -4.80
C ASP A 658 -10.20 -23.62 -3.83
N LYS A 659 -10.96 -23.13 -2.84
CA LYS A 659 -11.68 -23.92 -1.81
C LYS A 659 -10.76 -24.72 -0.87
N LYS A 660 -9.47 -24.41 -0.82
CA LYS A 660 -8.45 -25.20 -0.12
C LYS A 660 -7.46 -24.36 0.67
N THR A 661 -7.06 -23.21 0.13
CA THR A 661 -5.93 -22.45 0.63
C THR A 661 -6.39 -21.36 1.60
N ILE A 662 -5.77 -21.33 2.78
CA ILE A 662 -5.84 -20.22 3.74
C ILE A 662 -4.74 -19.24 3.37
N LEU A 663 -5.03 -17.94 3.34
CA LEU A 663 -3.97 -16.95 3.22
C LEU A 663 -3.22 -16.89 4.56
N LYS A 664 -2.00 -17.40 4.58
CA LYS A 664 -1.08 -17.20 5.69
C LYS A 664 -0.11 -16.08 5.32
N ILE A 665 0.02 -15.10 6.21
CA ILE A 665 1.01 -14.02 6.09
C ILE A 665 1.87 -13.99 7.34
N TRP A 666 3.16 -13.75 7.19
CA TRP A 666 4.13 -13.72 8.28
C TRP A 666 4.82 -12.36 8.39
N ASN A 667 5.23 -12.00 9.60
CA ASN A 667 6.03 -10.81 9.90
C ASN A 667 6.83 -11.04 11.21
N PHE A 668 7.61 -10.05 11.64
CA PHE A 668 8.42 -10.11 12.86
C PHE A 668 7.98 -9.09 13.90
N ASN A 669 8.01 -9.51 15.15
CA ASN A 669 8.14 -8.64 16.31
C ASN A 669 9.61 -8.60 16.76
N LYS A 670 9.95 -7.73 17.73
CA LYS A 670 11.34 -7.59 18.17
C LYS A 670 11.90 -8.88 18.80
N TYR A 671 11.05 -9.63 19.50
CA TYR A 671 11.40 -10.85 20.24
C TYR A 671 10.54 -12.06 19.84
N GLY A 672 10.05 -12.10 18.61
CA GLY A 672 9.27 -13.23 18.10
C GLY A 672 8.86 -13.05 16.64
N GLY A 673 8.24 -14.08 16.09
CA GLY A 673 7.62 -14.04 14.77
C GLY A 673 6.10 -14.10 14.92
N VAL A 674 5.38 -13.63 13.90
CA VAL A 674 3.92 -13.67 13.89
C VAL A 674 3.42 -14.22 12.56
N ILE A 675 2.41 -15.08 12.61
CA ILE A 675 1.65 -15.51 11.44
C ILE A 675 0.19 -15.11 11.65
N GLY A 676 -0.43 -14.49 10.65
CA GLY A 676 -1.88 -14.40 10.58
C GLY A 676 -2.42 -15.35 9.50
N ALA A 677 -3.42 -16.16 9.85
CA ALA A 677 -4.09 -17.09 8.96
C ALA A 677 -5.53 -16.60 8.70
N PHE A 678 -5.83 -16.25 7.45
CA PHE A 678 -7.08 -15.60 7.04
C PHE A 678 -7.82 -16.42 5.98
N ASN A 679 -9.12 -16.60 6.16
CA ASN A 679 -9.97 -17.17 5.12
C ASN A 679 -10.43 -16.06 4.17
N CYS A 680 -9.72 -15.91 3.05
CA CYS A 680 -9.99 -14.91 2.01
C CYS A 680 -10.86 -15.44 0.87
N GLN A 681 -11.44 -16.63 1.01
CA GLN A 681 -12.19 -17.27 -0.06
C GLN A 681 -13.52 -16.55 -0.33
N GLY A 682 -13.94 -16.49 -1.58
CA GLY A 682 -15.29 -16.07 -1.95
C GLY A 682 -15.37 -15.14 -3.15
N ALA A 683 -14.26 -14.56 -3.61
CA ALA A 683 -14.24 -13.74 -4.83
C ALA A 683 -12.84 -13.63 -5.42
N GLY A 684 -12.73 -13.40 -6.72
CA GLY A 684 -11.46 -13.14 -7.36
C GLY A 684 -11.59 -12.69 -8.81
N TRP A 685 -10.46 -12.49 -9.46
CA TRP A 685 -10.38 -12.08 -10.87
C TRP A 685 -10.95 -13.16 -11.80
N ASP A 686 -11.92 -12.78 -12.63
CA ASP A 686 -12.42 -13.58 -13.74
C ASP A 686 -11.86 -13.01 -15.07
N PRO A 687 -10.92 -13.71 -15.74
CA PRO A 687 -10.33 -13.22 -16.98
C PRO A 687 -11.33 -13.07 -18.15
N LYS A 688 -12.46 -13.79 -18.12
CA LYS A 688 -13.46 -13.75 -19.20
C LYS A 688 -14.35 -12.53 -19.08
N GLU A 689 -14.76 -12.20 -17.87
CA GLU A 689 -15.56 -11.01 -17.58
C GLU A 689 -14.70 -9.77 -17.31
N GLN A 690 -13.38 -9.94 -17.18
CA GLN A 690 -12.40 -8.89 -16.87
C GLN A 690 -12.77 -8.09 -15.62
N ARG A 691 -13.24 -8.79 -14.58
CA ARG A 691 -13.63 -8.17 -13.31
C ARG A 691 -13.45 -9.09 -12.12
N ILE A 692 -13.48 -8.50 -10.93
CA ILE A 692 -13.62 -9.26 -9.69
C ILE A 692 -15.05 -9.77 -9.58
N LYS A 693 -15.21 -11.08 -9.36
CA LYS A 693 -16.51 -11.76 -9.28
C LYS A 693 -16.61 -12.60 -8.01
N GLY A 694 -17.81 -12.64 -7.43
CA GLY A 694 -18.16 -13.51 -6.31
C GLY A 694 -18.32 -14.98 -6.73
N TYR A 695 -17.76 -15.87 -5.91
CA TYR A 695 -17.87 -17.33 -5.98
C TYR A 695 -18.42 -17.83 -4.64
N SER A 696 -19.73 -17.73 -4.45
CA SER A 696 -20.40 -18.01 -3.18
C SER A 696 -20.16 -19.45 -2.68
N GLU A 697 -19.96 -20.40 -3.59
CA GLU A 697 -19.62 -21.79 -3.27
C GLU A 697 -18.20 -21.97 -2.67
N CYS A 698 -17.36 -20.93 -2.73
CA CYS A 698 -16.05 -20.87 -2.09
C CYS A 698 -16.13 -20.31 -0.67
N TYR A 699 -17.22 -19.62 -0.30
CA TYR A 699 -17.39 -18.96 0.99
C TYR A 699 -17.77 -19.97 2.09
N LYS A 700 -16.81 -20.80 2.49
CA LYS A 700 -16.96 -21.89 3.47
C LYS A 700 -15.75 -22.00 4.40
N PRO A 701 -15.85 -22.71 5.53
CA PRO A 701 -14.70 -22.94 6.41
C PRO A 701 -13.57 -23.65 5.67
N ILE A 702 -12.34 -23.23 5.89
CA ILE A 702 -11.14 -23.84 5.32
C ILE A 702 -10.26 -24.36 6.45
N SER A 703 -9.84 -25.61 6.31
CA SER A 703 -8.87 -26.23 7.21
C SER A 703 -7.47 -26.17 6.62
N GLY A 704 -6.47 -26.00 7.48
CA GLY A 704 -5.07 -25.94 7.08
C GLY A 704 -4.18 -26.12 8.30
N SER A 705 -2.91 -25.78 8.14
CA SER A 705 -1.96 -25.87 9.25
C SER A 705 -0.96 -24.72 9.24
N VAL A 706 -0.45 -24.41 10.43
CA VAL A 706 0.56 -23.38 10.68
C VAL A 706 1.73 -24.02 11.39
N HIS A 707 2.94 -23.75 10.93
CA HIS A 707 4.16 -24.25 11.54
C HIS A 707 5.20 -23.13 11.71
N VAL A 708 6.10 -23.27 12.69
CA VAL A 708 7.14 -22.26 12.96
C VAL A 708 8.08 -22.02 11.77
N THR A 709 8.21 -23.02 10.89
CA THR A 709 9.01 -22.93 9.65
C THR A 709 8.31 -22.15 8.53
N ASP A 710 7.04 -21.80 8.69
CA ASP A 710 6.34 -20.94 7.73
C ASP A 710 6.82 -19.48 7.83
N ILE A 711 7.51 -19.12 8.92
CA ILE A 711 8.20 -17.83 9.09
C ILE A 711 9.59 -17.91 8.46
N GLU A 712 9.90 -16.97 7.59
CA GLU A 712 11.20 -16.88 6.91
C GLU A 712 12.23 -16.14 7.77
N TRP A 713 12.61 -16.74 8.90
CA TRP A 713 13.49 -16.13 9.91
C TRP A 713 14.82 -15.59 9.35
N ASP A 714 15.29 -16.08 8.19
CA ASP A 714 16.53 -15.64 7.56
C ASP A 714 16.41 -14.29 6.83
N GLN A 715 15.20 -13.77 6.63
CA GLN A 715 14.95 -12.48 5.97
C GLN A 715 15.44 -11.28 6.78
N LYS A 716 15.64 -11.46 8.10
CA LYS A 716 16.16 -10.43 9.00
C LYS A 716 17.24 -11.00 9.91
N LYS A 717 18.37 -10.28 10.02
CA LYS A 717 19.54 -10.74 10.78
C LYS A 717 19.24 -10.95 12.26
N GLU A 718 18.43 -10.07 12.84
CA GLU A 718 17.99 -10.16 14.24
C GLU A 718 17.07 -11.37 14.44
N ALA A 719 16.21 -11.67 13.46
CA ALA A 719 15.28 -12.79 13.49
C ALA A 719 15.95 -14.15 13.25
N ALA A 720 17.04 -14.19 12.48
CA ALA A 720 17.78 -15.42 12.19
C ALA A 720 18.29 -16.12 13.46
N ARG A 721 18.60 -15.36 14.53
CA ARG A 721 18.99 -15.94 15.82
C ARG A 721 17.82 -16.62 16.54
N MET A 722 16.61 -16.12 16.36
CA MET A 722 15.41 -16.72 16.97
C MET A 722 15.08 -18.07 16.34
N ARG A 723 15.45 -18.28 15.06
CA ARG A 723 15.34 -19.58 14.36
C ARG A 723 16.08 -20.71 15.07
N GLU A 724 17.15 -20.40 15.78
CA GLU A 724 18.01 -21.38 16.45
C GLU A 724 17.38 -21.94 17.74
N ALA A 725 16.25 -21.38 18.19
CA ALA A 725 15.56 -21.89 19.37
C ALA A 725 15.04 -23.31 19.13
N GLU A 726 15.28 -24.19 20.10
CA GLU A 726 14.80 -25.57 20.09
C GLU A 726 13.28 -25.64 20.23
N GLU A 727 12.71 -24.72 21.01
CA GLU A 727 11.31 -24.71 21.39
C GLU A 727 10.76 -23.29 21.36
N PHE A 728 9.47 -23.20 21.05
CA PHE A 728 8.70 -21.97 20.96
C PHE A 728 7.42 -22.12 21.75
N ILE A 729 7.01 -21.03 22.36
CA ILE A 729 5.64 -20.84 22.79
C ILE A 729 4.88 -20.16 21.67
N VAL A 730 3.68 -20.67 21.39
CA VAL A 730 2.77 -20.11 20.38
C VAL A 730 1.50 -19.67 21.07
N TYR A 731 1.23 -18.38 21.04
CA TYR A 731 -0.04 -17.83 21.54
C TYR A 731 -1.00 -17.59 20.38
N LEU A 732 -2.20 -18.17 20.47
CA LEU A 732 -3.30 -18.00 19.53
C LEU A 732 -4.23 -16.90 20.05
N SER A 733 -4.28 -15.77 19.35
CA SER A 733 -4.98 -14.56 19.82
C SER A 733 -6.50 -14.71 19.89
N GLN A 734 -7.13 -15.48 19.00
CA GLN A 734 -8.58 -15.62 18.94
C GLN A 734 -9.06 -16.80 19.78
N ALA A 735 -8.31 -17.90 19.78
CA ALA A 735 -8.56 -19.04 20.67
C ALA A 735 -8.18 -18.76 22.13
N GLU A 736 -7.31 -17.77 22.39
CA GLU A 736 -6.70 -17.47 23.69
C GLU A 736 -5.93 -18.65 24.30
N GLU A 737 -5.31 -19.45 23.43
CA GLU A 737 -4.59 -20.66 23.78
C GLU A 737 -3.07 -20.47 23.74
N LEU A 738 -2.38 -21.20 24.62
CA LEU A 738 -0.92 -21.24 24.70
C LEU A 738 -0.46 -22.66 24.36
N LEU A 739 0.34 -22.79 23.29
CA LEU A 739 0.82 -24.07 22.78
C LEU A 739 2.35 -24.12 22.79
N HIS A 740 2.89 -25.33 22.87
CA HIS A 740 4.30 -25.60 22.60
C HIS A 740 4.48 -26.02 21.15
N ALA A 741 5.54 -25.51 20.52
CA ALA A 741 5.97 -25.93 19.19
C ALA A 741 7.49 -26.05 19.14
N SER A 742 8.00 -26.90 18.26
CA SER A 742 9.42 -26.96 17.92
C SER A 742 9.57 -27.08 16.40
N PRO A 743 10.76 -26.85 15.84
CA PRO A 743 10.98 -27.11 14.42
C PRO A 743 10.76 -28.57 13.99
N GLN A 744 10.67 -29.50 14.95
CA GLN A 744 10.41 -30.94 14.72
C GLN A 744 9.00 -31.38 15.12
N SER A 745 8.18 -30.52 15.73
CA SER A 745 6.81 -30.85 16.10
C SER A 745 5.89 -30.92 14.88
N GLU A 746 4.72 -31.54 15.03
CA GLU A 746 3.69 -31.46 14.00
C GLU A 746 3.14 -30.03 13.85
N ALA A 747 2.65 -29.71 12.66
CA ALA A 747 2.04 -28.41 12.39
C ALA A 747 0.70 -28.27 13.13
N ILE A 748 0.42 -27.07 13.66
CA ILE A 748 -0.80 -26.74 14.38
C ILE A 748 -1.96 -26.78 13.37
N GLN A 749 -2.92 -27.68 13.58
CA GLN A 749 -4.09 -27.81 12.72
C GLN A 749 -5.13 -26.76 13.07
N ILE A 750 -5.67 -26.08 12.06
CA ILE A 750 -6.66 -25.02 12.22
C ILE A 750 -7.80 -25.15 11.23
N THR A 751 -8.95 -24.59 11.59
CA THR A 751 -10.07 -24.36 10.68
C THR A 751 -10.56 -22.93 10.84
N ILE A 752 -10.49 -22.15 9.77
CA ILE A 752 -10.82 -20.73 9.77
C ILE A 752 -12.16 -20.52 9.06
N GLN A 753 -13.09 -19.84 9.73
CA GLN A 753 -14.40 -19.51 9.20
C GLN A 753 -14.29 -18.42 8.11
N PRO A 754 -15.24 -18.31 7.18
CA PRO A 754 -15.25 -17.23 6.19
C PRO A 754 -15.18 -15.85 6.84
N SER A 755 -14.39 -14.94 6.27
CA SER A 755 -14.17 -13.58 6.82
C SER A 755 -13.69 -13.58 8.29
N SER A 756 -13.01 -14.64 8.72
CA SER A 756 -12.39 -14.75 10.04
C SER A 756 -10.89 -15.05 9.91
N PHE A 757 -10.19 -15.05 11.04
CA PHE A 757 -8.76 -15.26 11.10
C PHE A 757 -8.30 -15.83 12.44
N GLU A 758 -7.04 -16.23 12.51
CA GLU A 758 -6.29 -16.44 13.75
C GLU A 758 -4.89 -15.81 13.61
N ILE A 759 -4.34 -15.26 14.70
CA ILE A 759 -2.98 -14.74 14.79
C ILE A 759 -2.19 -15.58 15.78
N PHE A 760 -1.04 -16.08 15.31
CA PHE A 760 -0.11 -16.93 16.03
C PHE A 760 1.15 -16.12 16.36
N SER A 761 1.39 -15.87 17.64
CA SER A 761 2.64 -15.25 18.10
C SER A 761 3.63 -16.33 18.52
N PHE A 762 4.68 -16.52 17.73
CA PHE A 762 5.77 -17.47 17.99
C PHE A 762 6.88 -16.79 18.76
N VAL A 763 7.08 -17.20 20.01
CA VAL A 763 8.09 -16.66 20.93
C VAL A 763 9.11 -17.75 21.28
N PRO A 764 10.40 -17.54 21.00
CA PRO A 764 11.43 -18.54 21.34
C PRO A 764 11.55 -18.69 22.86
N ILE A 765 11.62 -19.94 23.33
CA ILE A 765 11.84 -20.24 24.75
C ILE A 765 13.30 -20.01 25.11
N LYS A 766 13.53 -19.20 26.15
CA LYS A 766 14.85 -19.06 26.75
C LYS A 766 15.01 -20.02 27.92
N LYS A 767 15.96 -20.94 27.79
CA LYS A 767 16.42 -21.81 28.89
C LYS A 767 17.42 -21.05 29.76
N LEU A 768 17.14 -20.94 31.06
CA LEU A 768 17.94 -20.27 32.09
C LEU A 768 18.49 -21.32 33.09
N ARG A 769 19.44 -20.94 33.96
CA ARG A 769 19.90 -21.82 35.07
C ARG A 769 18.71 -22.21 35.95
N ALA A 770 18.91 -23.26 36.76
CA ALA A 770 17.88 -23.88 37.59
C ALA A 770 16.70 -24.51 36.80
N SER A 771 16.92 -24.85 35.53
CA SER A 771 15.92 -25.51 34.66
C SER A 771 14.67 -24.66 34.43
N ILE A 772 14.83 -23.33 34.38
CA ILE A 772 13.73 -22.40 34.12
C ILE A 772 13.64 -22.13 32.62
N ASP A 773 12.47 -22.34 32.06
CA ASP A 773 12.15 -22.04 30.66
C ASP A 773 11.20 -20.85 30.65
N PHE A 774 11.57 -19.78 29.95
CA PHE A 774 10.79 -18.53 29.95
C PHE A 774 10.57 -18.00 28.53
N ALA A 775 9.35 -17.51 28.24
CA ALA A 775 9.02 -16.84 26.98
C ALA A 775 7.94 -15.75 27.18
N PRO A 776 8.24 -14.45 26.94
CA PRO A 776 7.25 -13.39 27.08
C PRO A 776 6.37 -13.27 25.83
N VAL A 777 5.04 -13.37 25.99
CA VAL A 777 4.08 -13.22 24.88
C VAL A 777 3.72 -11.75 24.66
N GLY A 778 3.55 -10.97 25.74
CA GLY A 778 3.15 -9.56 25.68
C GLY A 778 1.71 -9.33 26.14
N LEU A 779 1.09 -8.20 25.76
CA LEU A 779 -0.28 -7.88 26.12
C LEU A 779 -1.28 -8.63 25.23
N THR A 780 -2.13 -9.46 25.82
CA THR A 780 -3.11 -10.29 25.10
C THR A 780 -4.35 -9.54 24.63
N ASP A 781 -4.59 -8.34 25.18
CA ASP A 781 -5.66 -7.43 24.76
C ASP A 781 -5.39 -6.85 23.35
N MET A 782 -4.13 -6.87 22.90
CA MET A 782 -3.72 -6.41 21.57
C MET A 782 -3.66 -7.58 20.58
N PHE A 783 -4.13 -7.38 19.35
CA PHE A 783 -4.02 -8.41 18.30
C PHE A 783 -2.56 -8.78 17.99
N ASN A 784 -1.64 -7.81 18.02
CA ASN A 784 -0.21 -8.06 17.94
C ASN A 784 0.43 -8.02 19.34
N SER A 785 0.21 -9.05 20.14
CA SER A 785 0.69 -9.14 21.52
C SER A 785 2.22 -9.02 21.61
N GLY A 786 2.97 -9.75 20.77
CA GLY A 786 4.42 -9.70 20.75
C GLY A 786 5.00 -8.34 20.34
N GLY A 787 4.23 -7.51 19.64
CA GLY A 787 4.61 -6.14 19.28
C GLY A 787 4.63 -5.18 20.46
N THR A 788 4.07 -5.59 21.61
CA THR A 788 4.00 -4.76 22.82
C THR A 788 5.31 -4.76 23.62
N ILE A 789 6.17 -5.77 23.43
CA ILE A 789 7.44 -5.91 24.13
C ILE A 789 8.48 -4.97 23.49
N GLN A 790 8.94 -3.99 24.27
CA GLN A 790 9.91 -2.99 23.86
C GLN A 790 11.34 -3.45 24.12
N GLU A 791 11.62 -3.99 25.30
CA GLU A 791 12.94 -4.50 25.68
C GLU A 791 12.82 -5.80 26.47
N LEU A 792 13.84 -6.64 26.38
CA LEU A 792 13.91 -7.94 27.04
C LEU A 792 15.35 -8.24 27.45
N GLU A 793 15.56 -8.47 28.74
CA GLU A 793 16.88 -8.77 29.31
C GLU A 793 16.80 -9.96 30.28
N TYR A 794 17.70 -10.93 30.08
CA TYR A 794 17.84 -12.09 30.93
C TYR A 794 19.11 -11.97 31.77
N PHE A 795 18.98 -11.99 33.09
CA PHE A 795 20.11 -12.10 34.01
C PHE A 795 20.14 -13.49 34.61
N ASP A 796 21.24 -14.18 34.42
CA ASP A 796 21.35 -15.58 34.82
C ASP A 796 22.73 -15.87 35.41
N SER A 797 22.81 -15.88 36.73
CA SER A 797 24.04 -16.06 37.52
C SER A 797 23.86 -17.15 38.57
N GLU A 798 24.94 -17.56 39.25
CA GLU A 798 24.84 -18.54 40.36
C GLU A 798 24.04 -18.02 41.55
N ALA A 799 23.99 -16.70 41.75
CA ALA A 799 23.33 -16.07 42.90
C ALA A 799 21.88 -15.65 42.63
N GLU A 800 21.55 -15.33 41.38
CA GLU A 800 20.25 -14.77 40.99
C GLU A 800 19.94 -15.08 39.52
N THR A 801 18.72 -15.56 39.28
CA THR A 801 18.10 -15.65 37.95
C THR A 801 16.90 -14.70 37.92
N ARG A 802 16.90 -13.74 36.98
CA ARG A 802 15.80 -12.79 36.81
C ARG A 802 15.58 -12.40 35.36
N VAL A 803 14.34 -12.12 35.02
CA VAL A 803 13.93 -11.64 33.70
C VAL A 803 13.40 -10.22 33.83
N LYS A 804 13.91 -9.30 33.02
CA LYS A 804 13.40 -7.93 32.92
C LYS A 804 12.77 -7.70 31.55
N ILE A 805 11.61 -7.06 31.55
CA ILE A 805 10.82 -6.83 30.36
C ILE A 805 10.30 -5.40 30.40
N GLU A 806 10.43 -4.68 29.29
CA GLU A 806 9.73 -3.41 29.08
C GLU A 806 8.56 -3.65 28.14
N VAL A 807 7.36 -3.28 28.56
CA VAL A 807 6.13 -3.51 27.80
C VAL A 807 5.40 -2.19 27.65
N LYS A 808 4.95 -1.88 26.43
CA LYS A 808 4.10 -0.72 26.16
C LYS A 808 2.64 -1.13 26.11
N GLY A 809 1.79 -0.39 26.83
CA GLY A 809 0.34 -0.58 26.87
C GLY A 809 -0.18 -0.91 28.27
N GLY A 810 -1.51 -0.97 28.38
CA GLY A 810 -2.22 -1.48 29.56
C GLY A 810 -3.04 -2.72 29.19
N GLY A 811 -3.42 -3.52 30.18
CA GLY A 811 -4.16 -4.76 29.98
C GLY A 811 -3.45 -5.98 30.56
N ASN A 812 -3.79 -7.16 30.07
CA ASN A 812 -3.30 -8.43 30.58
C ASN A 812 -2.00 -8.83 29.89
N PHE A 813 -0.92 -8.82 30.65
CA PHE A 813 0.36 -9.37 30.21
C PHE A 813 0.40 -10.87 30.40
N LEU A 814 0.86 -11.57 29.37
CA LEU A 814 1.09 -13.01 29.38
C LEU A 814 2.56 -13.33 29.10
N SER A 815 3.07 -14.29 29.85
CA SER A 815 4.32 -14.98 29.57
C SER A 815 4.17 -16.47 29.90
N TYR A 816 5.07 -17.28 29.36
CA TYR A 816 5.25 -18.65 29.76
C TYR A 816 6.43 -18.76 30.72
N SER A 817 6.26 -19.57 31.77
CA SER A 817 7.32 -20.01 32.66
C SER A 817 7.03 -21.42 33.17
N ASN A 818 7.95 -22.37 32.97
CA ASN A 818 7.77 -23.76 33.46
C ASN A 818 7.85 -23.86 35.01
N ALA A 819 8.33 -22.83 35.69
CA ALA A 819 8.38 -22.72 37.14
C ALA A 819 7.77 -21.38 37.59
N SER A 820 7.20 -21.34 38.79
CA SER A 820 6.67 -20.10 39.36
C SER A 820 7.81 -19.16 39.80
N PRO A 821 7.77 -17.86 39.44
CA PRO A 821 8.66 -16.88 40.04
C PRO A 821 8.50 -16.83 41.57
N LYS A 822 9.55 -16.45 42.29
CA LYS A 822 9.46 -16.15 43.73
C LYS A 822 8.83 -14.79 43.98
N LYS A 823 9.12 -13.82 43.12
CA LYS A 823 8.65 -12.43 43.23
C LYS A 823 8.44 -11.80 41.84
N GLY A 824 7.44 -10.94 41.74
CA GLY A 824 7.20 -10.08 40.59
C GLY A 824 7.30 -8.61 41.00
N PHE A 825 7.89 -7.78 40.15
CA PHE A 825 7.95 -6.33 40.33
C PHE A 825 7.39 -5.63 39.11
N LEU A 826 6.59 -4.59 39.33
CA LEU A 826 6.08 -3.69 38.31
C LEU A 826 6.52 -2.27 38.68
N ASN A 827 7.29 -1.63 37.81
CA ASN A 827 7.84 -0.29 38.00
C ASN A 827 8.61 -0.14 39.34
N GLY A 828 9.29 -1.21 39.75
CA GLY A 828 10.08 -1.27 40.99
C GLY A 828 9.29 -1.61 42.26
N ALA A 829 7.96 -1.68 42.21
CA ALA A 829 7.13 -2.12 43.33
C ALA A 829 6.84 -3.63 43.22
N GLU A 830 6.92 -4.36 44.35
CA GLU A 830 6.53 -5.78 44.40
C GLU A 830 5.02 -5.91 44.14
N VAL A 831 4.63 -6.82 43.24
CA VAL A 831 3.25 -7.05 42.83
C VAL A 831 2.91 -8.53 42.83
N ALA A 832 1.64 -8.85 43.10
CA ALA A 832 1.13 -10.20 42.92
C ALA A 832 1.00 -10.52 41.43
N PHE A 833 1.29 -11.76 41.07
CA PHE A 833 1.09 -12.33 39.74
C PHE A 833 0.34 -13.66 39.89
N GLU A 834 -0.25 -14.13 38.80
CA GLU A 834 -0.87 -15.45 38.75
C GLU A 834 0.02 -16.37 37.92
N TRP A 835 0.33 -17.55 38.48
CA TRP A 835 1.05 -18.61 37.78
C TRP A 835 0.25 -19.90 37.88
N LEU A 836 0.06 -20.57 36.74
CA LEU A 836 -0.68 -21.82 36.63
C LEU A 836 0.27 -22.96 36.25
N ASP A 837 -0.06 -24.19 36.66
CA ASP A 837 0.77 -25.38 36.42
C ASP A 837 1.01 -25.70 34.93
N ASN A 838 0.21 -25.13 34.02
CA ASN A 838 0.43 -25.20 32.57
C ASN A 838 1.47 -24.18 32.06
N GLY A 839 2.15 -23.48 32.98
CA GLY A 839 3.20 -22.51 32.72
C GLY A 839 2.70 -21.10 32.36
N ARG A 840 1.40 -20.83 32.38
CA ARG A 840 0.88 -19.48 32.16
C ARG A 840 1.24 -18.59 33.35
N LEU A 841 1.93 -17.48 33.07
CA LEU A 841 2.27 -16.43 34.03
C LEU A 841 1.65 -15.11 33.58
N THR A 842 0.72 -14.59 34.37
CA THR A 842 -0.10 -13.42 34.04
C THR A 842 0.03 -12.30 35.07
N LEU A 843 -0.05 -11.06 34.58
CA LEU A 843 -0.02 -9.85 35.39
C LEU A 843 -0.82 -8.75 34.66
N ASN A 844 -1.63 -7.98 35.37
CA ASN A 844 -2.37 -6.87 34.77
C ASN A 844 -1.58 -5.56 34.87
N PHE A 845 -1.46 -4.82 33.77
CA PHE A 845 -0.74 -3.55 33.69
C PHE A 845 -1.72 -2.37 33.60
N PRO A 846 -1.56 -1.35 34.47
CA PRO A 846 -2.25 -0.08 34.28
C PRO A 846 -1.61 0.69 33.12
N TRP A 847 -2.41 1.51 32.43
CA TRP A 847 -1.86 2.51 31.53
C TRP A 847 -1.25 3.68 32.33
N ALA A 848 0.08 3.88 32.20
CA ALA A 848 0.81 4.96 32.87
C ALA A 848 1.22 6.06 31.88
N GLU A 849 0.38 7.07 31.70
CA GLU A 849 0.60 8.16 30.73
C GLU A 849 1.91 8.93 30.98
N THR A 850 2.29 9.17 32.24
CA THR A 850 3.53 9.88 32.61
C THR A 850 4.81 9.15 32.23
N ALA A 851 4.73 7.83 31.99
CA ALA A 851 5.83 7.00 31.51
C ALA A 851 5.69 6.66 30.01
N GLY A 852 4.82 7.36 29.27
CA GLY A 852 4.54 7.07 27.87
C GLY A 852 3.90 5.69 27.65
N GLY A 853 3.20 5.17 28.67
CA GLY A 853 2.59 3.84 28.63
C GLY A 853 3.56 2.68 28.80
N ILE A 854 4.82 2.93 29.18
CA ILE A 854 5.82 1.87 29.41
C ILE A 854 5.73 1.34 30.84
N SER A 855 5.67 0.02 30.97
CA SER A 855 5.77 -0.72 32.22
C SER A 855 7.06 -1.53 32.25
N HIS A 856 7.81 -1.43 33.35
CA HIS A 856 9.01 -2.24 33.60
C HIS A 856 8.66 -3.40 34.53
N VAL A 857 8.77 -4.63 34.04
CA VAL A 857 8.38 -5.84 34.75
C VAL A 857 9.62 -6.67 35.05
N VAL A 858 9.73 -7.17 36.27
CA VAL A 858 10.82 -8.05 36.68
C VAL A 858 10.27 -9.28 37.39
N PHE A 859 10.65 -10.47 36.93
CA PHE A 859 10.42 -11.73 37.64
C PHE A 859 11.73 -12.26 38.23
N LEU A 860 11.74 -12.53 39.53
CA LEU A 860 12.86 -13.16 40.25
C LEU A 860 12.54 -14.63 40.51
N PHE A 861 13.46 -15.53 40.21
CA PHE A 861 13.28 -16.98 40.34
C PHE A 861 14.08 -17.63 41.48
#